data_AF-A0A0P6VHI8-F1
#
_entry.id   AF-A0A0P6VHI8-F1
#
_cell.length_a   1.000
_cell.length_b   1.000
_cell.length_c   1.000
_cell.angle_alpha   90.00
_cell.angle_beta   90.00
_cell.angle_gamma   90.00
#
_symmetry.space_group_name_H-M   'P 1'
#
loop_
_entity.id
_entity.type
_entity.pdbx_description
1 polymer ?
#
loop_
_entity_poly.entity_id
_entity_poly.type
_entity_poly.pdbx_seq_one_letter_code
_entity_poly.pdbx_strand_id
1 'polypeptide(L)'
;MKRHGTGVGAFTLQALLWLALLCSGLLVTVSAHAEDGYDLWLRYQPLANATQLRDSASQLVVVGDSPTLHAARDELERGLQGLLGSTPPRADAVTQDGAIVLGAAGAPQIAALKLDTGQLGRDGYLIRRADVDGHRITAIVGGSDIGVLYGTFHLLRLLQTGQSLAALDVRASPRLQLRMLNHWDNLDGLVERGYAGASLWNWQTLPGYLDPRYTDYARANASLGINGTVLNNVNAKAWSLTPQYLDKAAALAKVFRPYGIRVFLSARFSAPIEIGGLTTADPLDPRVQRWWRDTADAIYARIPDFGGFLVKANSEGQPGPQDYGRSHADGANLLADALAPHGGVVMWRAFVYSHEQPDDRAKQAYSEFVPLDGAFRDNVIVQVKNGAIDFQPREPFHPLFGAMRKTPLMPEFQITKEYLGFSTHLAYLGPLFSETLQADTYARGKGSTVAKTVDGRLFTENKRTRLTGIAGVANIGADRNWSGSIFDQANWYAYGRLAWDPQLSPQAIAQEWVRMTFSNDPAVVEPVVDMMLRSREAVVDYMTPLGLHHLMGRGHHYGPAPWDAGSERPDWDPVYYHRADRNGIGFDRSASGSNAVAQYAPPVARVFGDVQRVPERLLLWFHHVPWDHRMASGRPLWDELVWRYDHGVAEVVAMRTSWQDLAGKIDAQRYQQVADFLAIQQREAQWWRDASIAYFQSVSGRPLPAGISPPAHPLAYYQALTFPYAPGNPK
;
A
#
# COMPACT_ATOMS: atom_id res chain seq x y z
N MET A 1 -10.37 -61.40 -69.93
CA MET A 1 -11.51 -61.83 -69.09
C MET A 1 -12.19 -60.60 -68.51
N LYS A 2 -13.48 -60.42 -68.76
CA LYS A 2 -14.33 -59.36 -68.17
C LYS A 2 -14.47 -59.56 -66.65
N ARG A 3 -14.60 -58.48 -65.87
CA ARG A 3 -15.54 -58.37 -64.74
C ARG A 3 -15.91 -56.91 -64.45
N HIS A 4 -17.22 -56.71 -64.24
CA HIS A 4 -17.91 -55.46 -63.87
C HIS A 4 -17.87 -55.20 -62.36
N GLY A 5 -18.14 -53.95 -61.96
CA GLY A 5 -18.59 -53.54 -60.61
C GLY A 5 -18.55 -52.02 -60.46
N THR A 6 -19.59 -51.29 -60.91
CA THR A 6 -20.68 -50.68 -60.09
C THR A 6 -20.21 -49.60 -59.11
N GLY A 7 -20.46 -48.34 -59.47
CA GLY A 7 -20.36 -47.18 -58.60
C GLY A 7 -21.67 -46.92 -57.85
N VAL A 8 -21.56 -46.48 -56.59
CA VAL A 8 -22.65 -45.91 -55.79
C VAL A 8 -22.09 -44.76 -54.95
N GLY A 9 -22.64 -43.56 -55.16
CA GLY A 9 -22.96 -42.64 -54.07
C GLY A 9 -21.93 -41.61 -53.61
N ALA A 10 -21.42 -40.74 -54.48
CA ALA A 10 -20.65 -39.54 -54.07
C ALA A 10 -21.51 -38.42 -53.43
N PHE A 11 -22.83 -38.59 -53.31
CA PHE A 11 -23.76 -37.53 -52.91
C PHE A 11 -23.97 -37.38 -51.39
N THR A 12 -23.56 -38.35 -50.56
CA THR A 12 -23.75 -38.28 -49.09
C THR A 12 -22.64 -37.52 -48.37
N LEU A 13 -21.44 -37.44 -48.92
CA LEU A 13 -20.32 -36.73 -48.30
C LEU A 13 -20.47 -35.20 -48.37
N GLN A 14 -21.01 -34.67 -49.49
CA GLN A 14 -21.18 -33.23 -49.65
C GLN A 14 -22.22 -32.66 -48.68
N ALA A 15 -23.32 -33.37 -48.42
CA ALA A 15 -24.35 -32.92 -47.48
C ALA A 15 -23.84 -32.88 -46.02
N LEU A 16 -23.00 -33.84 -45.62
CA LEU A 16 -22.36 -33.85 -44.30
C LEU A 16 -21.31 -32.74 -44.14
N LEU A 17 -20.58 -32.40 -45.20
CA LEU A 17 -19.64 -31.27 -45.24
C LEU A 17 -20.36 -29.92 -45.11
N TRP A 18 -21.53 -29.74 -45.77
CA TRP A 18 -22.33 -28.53 -45.62
C TRP A 18 -22.95 -28.38 -44.23
N LEU A 19 -23.35 -29.49 -43.58
CA LEU A 19 -23.85 -29.46 -42.20
C LEU A 19 -22.73 -29.13 -41.19
N ALA A 20 -21.53 -29.66 -41.40
CA ALA A 20 -20.35 -29.34 -40.58
C ALA A 20 -19.90 -27.87 -40.75
N LEU A 21 -19.99 -27.33 -41.97
CA LEU A 21 -19.74 -25.91 -42.28
C LEU A 21 -20.82 -24.97 -41.71
N LEU A 22 -22.10 -25.38 -41.69
CA LEU A 22 -23.17 -24.60 -41.03
C LEU A 22 -23.05 -24.63 -39.50
N CYS A 23 -22.64 -25.75 -38.90
CA CYS A 23 -22.42 -25.85 -37.45
C CYS A 23 -21.16 -25.11 -36.98
N SER A 24 -20.15 -24.96 -37.83
CA SER A 24 -18.95 -24.15 -37.52
C SER A 24 -19.15 -22.64 -37.73
N GLY A 25 -20.18 -22.22 -38.47
CA GLY A 25 -20.59 -20.81 -38.62
C GLY A 25 -21.48 -20.27 -37.50
N LEU A 26 -21.94 -21.11 -36.56
CA LEU A 26 -22.78 -20.74 -35.41
C LEU A 26 -22.04 -20.78 -34.06
N LEU A 27 -20.73 -21.06 -34.07
CA LEU A 27 -19.88 -20.73 -32.93
C LEU A 27 -19.74 -19.22 -32.88
N VAL A 28 -20.65 -18.57 -32.15
CA VAL A 28 -20.38 -17.27 -31.56
C VAL A 28 -19.06 -17.45 -30.80
N THR A 29 -17.97 -16.98 -31.38
CA THR A 29 -16.70 -16.86 -30.69
C THR A 29 -16.93 -15.82 -29.61
N VAL A 30 -17.44 -16.25 -28.47
CA VAL A 30 -17.25 -15.53 -27.22
C VAL A 30 -15.74 -15.51 -27.06
N SER A 31 -15.12 -14.42 -27.50
CA SER A 31 -13.73 -14.13 -27.16
C SER A 31 -13.68 -14.05 -25.65
N ALA A 32 -13.36 -15.19 -25.01
CA ALA A 32 -13.01 -15.21 -23.61
C ALA A 32 -11.71 -14.42 -23.51
N HIS A 33 -11.82 -13.13 -23.20
CA HIS A 33 -10.67 -12.33 -22.84
C HIS A 33 -10.12 -12.93 -21.54
N ALA A 34 -8.95 -13.57 -21.63
CA ALA A 34 -8.25 -14.06 -20.46
C ALA A 34 -7.87 -12.86 -19.57
N GLU A 35 -8.20 -12.93 -18.29
CA GLU A 35 -7.86 -11.90 -17.32
C GLU A 35 -6.50 -12.24 -16.71
N ASP A 36 -5.49 -11.42 -17.02
CA ASP A 36 -4.11 -11.60 -16.58
C ASP A 36 -3.72 -10.69 -15.40
N GLY A 37 -4.67 -9.86 -14.94
CA GLY A 37 -4.50 -8.92 -13.83
C GLY A 37 -3.85 -7.58 -14.21
N TYR A 38 -3.52 -7.34 -15.48
CA TYR A 38 -2.87 -6.10 -15.91
C TYR A 38 -3.72 -4.85 -15.71
N ASP A 39 -5.03 -4.93 -15.94
CA ASP A 39 -5.92 -3.77 -15.79
C ASP A 39 -6.28 -3.47 -14.32
N LEU A 40 -5.79 -4.27 -13.37
CA LEU A 40 -6.03 -4.12 -11.94
C LEU A 40 -7.54 -4.05 -11.63
N TRP A 41 -7.99 -2.96 -11.01
CA TRP A 41 -9.39 -2.64 -10.74
C TRP A 41 -10.01 -1.73 -11.81
N LEU A 42 -9.26 -1.25 -12.80
CA LEU A 42 -9.77 -0.43 -13.91
C LEU A 42 -10.31 -1.30 -15.06
N ARG A 43 -10.97 -2.40 -14.69
CA ARG A 43 -11.60 -3.35 -15.60
C ARG A 43 -12.94 -2.79 -16.08
N TYR A 44 -12.91 -2.16 -17.24
CA TYR A 44 -14.10 -1.62 -17.90
C TYR A 44 -14.84 -2.70 -18.69
N GLN A 45 -15.32 -3.72 -17.98
CA GLN A 45 -16.07 -4.82 -18.59
C GLN A 45 -17.55 -4.43 -18.77
N PRO A 46 -18.24 -4.91 -19.83
CA PRO A 46 -19.63 -4.56 -20.08
C PRO A 46 -20.55 -4.82 -18.88
N LEU A 47 -21.36 -3.83 -18.52
CA LEU A 47 -22.35 -3.93 -17.45
C LEU A 47 -23.63 -4.64 -17.93
N ALA A 48 -24.26 -5.43 -17.06
CA ALA A 48 -25.52 -6.12 -17.38
C ALA A 48 -26.66 -5.16 -17.77
N ASN A 49 -26.66 -3.94 -17.20
CA ASN A 49 -27.61 -2.87 -17.49
C ASN A 49 -27.04 -1.78 -18.42
N ALA A 50 -25.98 -2.07 -19.18
CA ALA A 50 -25.31 -1.13 -20.08
C ALA A 50 -26.29 -0.33 -20.96
N THR A 51 -27.24 -1.01 -21.61
CA THR A 51 -28.23 -0.38 -22.50
C THR A 51 -29.07 0.69 -21.81
N GLN A 52 -29.45 0.48 -20.54
CA GLN A 52 -30.25 1.44 -19.76
C GLN A 52 -29.43 2.67 -19.35
N LEU A 53 -28.11 2.50 -19.19
CA LEU A 53 -27.21 3.56 -18.74
C LEU A 53 -26.72 4.45 -19.89
N ARG A 54 -26.84 4.03 -21.16
CA ARG A 54 -26.47 4.84 -22.32
C ARG A 54 -27.22 6.17 -22.39
N ASP A 55 -28.49 6.18 -22.00
CA ASP A 55 -29.30 7.40 -21.96
C ASP A 55 -28.81 8.41 -20.91
N SER A 56 -28.01 7.97 -19.92
CA SER A 56 -27.35 8.83 -18.93
C SER A 56 -25.93 9.26 -19.34
N ALA A 57 -25.48 8.86 -20.53
CA ALA A 57 -24.18 9.18 -21.11
C ALA A 57 -24.30 9.40 -22.63
N SER A 58 -25.18 10.32 -23.04
CA SER A 58 -25.55 10.55 -24.44
C SER A 58 -24.53 11.38 -25.22
N GLN A 59 -23.76 12.22 -24.52
CA GLN A 59 -22.69 13.04 -25.09
C GLN A 59 -21.71 13.46 -24.00
N LEU A 60 -20.50 13.84 -24.42
CA LEU A 60 -19.43 14.31 -23.56
C LEU A 60 -19.09 15.77 -23.86
N VAL A 61 -19.19 16.64 -22.86
CA VAL A 61 -18.82 18.06 -22.94
C VAL A 61 -17.66 18.32 -21.98
N VAL A 62 -16.52 18.74 -22.52
CA VAL A 62 -15.31 19.03 -21.73
C VAL A 62 -15.04 20.52 -21.75
N VAL A 63 -15.05 21.15 -20.58
CA VAL A 63 -14.78 22.58 -20.42
C VAL A 63 -13.32 22.79 -20.06
N GLY A 64 -12.51 23.17 -21.05
CA GLY A 64 -11.07 23.41 -20.94
C GLY A 64 -10.24 22.43 -21.78
N ASP A 65 -8.93 22.69 -21.89
CA ASP A 65 -8.04 21.99 -22.82
C ASP A 65 -6.67 21.63 -22.21
N SER A 66 -6.60 21.46 -20.88
CA SER A 66 -5.35 21.09 -20.22
C SER A 66 -5.02 19.60 -20.42
N PRO A 67 -3.73 19.20 -20.32
CA PRO A 67 -3.34 17.79 -20.39
C PRO A 67 -4.07 16.89 -19.38
N THR A 68 -4.40 17.43 -18.21
CA THR A 68 -5.17 16.70 -17.19
C THR A 68 -6.63 16.50 -17.60
N LEU A 69 -7.26 17.50 -18.21
CA LEU A 69 -8.61 17.36 -18.76
C LEU A 69 -8.65 16.40 -19.96
N HIS A 70 -7.59 16.34 -20.77
CA HIS A 70 -7.43 15.29 -21.78
C HIS A 70 -7.36 13.91 -21.15
N ALA A 71 -6.54 13.73 -20.11
CA ALA A 71 -6.47 12.45 -19.40
C ALA A 71 -7.84 12.06 -18.79
N ALA A 72 -8.57 13.01 -18.22
CA ALA A 72 -9.91 12.77 -17.66
C ALA A 72 -10.92 12.38 -18.75
N ARG A 73 -10.91 13.07 -19.89
CA ARG A 73 -11.73 12.73 -21.06
C ARG A 73 -11.40 11.33 -21.58
N ASP A 74 -10.13 11.05 -21.84
CA ASP A 74 -9.69 9.80 -22.45
C ASP A 74 -9.98 8.59 -21.54
N GLU A 75 -9.87 8.77 -20.21
CA GLU A 75 -10.25 7.75 -19.24
C GLU A 75 -11.76 7.51 -19.21
N LEU A 76 -12.56 8.58 -19.27
CA LEU A 76 -14.01 8.47 -19.29
C LEU A 76 -14.50 7.81 -20.59
N GLU A 77 -13.92 8.17 -21.74
CA GLU A 77 -14.23 7.53 -23.03
C GLU A 77 -13.89 6.04 -23.01
N ARG A 78 -12.68 5.69 -22.54
CA ARG A 78 -12.26 4.29 -22.37
C ARG A 78 -13.22 3.54 -21.45
N GLY A 79 -13.54 4.14 -20.30
CA GLY A 79 -14.41 3.58 -19.29
C GLY A 79 -15.82 3.34 -19.81
N LEU A 80 -16.45 4.34 -20.43
CA LEU A 80 -17.80 4.23 -20.95
C LEU A 80 -17.88 3.31 -22.17
N GLN A 81 -16.86 3.31 -23.05
CA GLN A 81 -16.78 2.35 -24.16
C GLN A 81 -16.79 0.92 -23.65
N GLY A 82 -15.99 0.62 -22.62
CA GLY A 82 -15.93 -0.72 -22.04
C GLY A 82 -17.20 -1.09 -21.27
N LEU A 83 -17.64 -0.22 -20.35
CA LEU A 83 -18.77 -0.48 -19.45
C LEU A 83 -20.13 -0.47 -20.16
N LEU A 84 -20.32 0.41 -21.16
CA LEU A 84 -21.60 0.60 -21.85
C LEU A 84 -21.62 0.01 -23.28
N GLY A 85 -20.46 -0.38 -23.81
CA GLY A 85 -20.29 -0.84 -25.19
C GLY A 85 -20.28 0.27 -26.23
N SER A 86 -20.32 1.55 -25.82
CA SER A 86 -20.37 2.71 -26.72
C SER A 86 -19.70 3.93 -26.10
N THR A 87 -18.93 4.65 -26.91
CA THR A 87 -18.33 5.94 -26.54
C THR A 87 -19.33 7.04 -26.85
N PRO A 88 -19.72 7.88 -25.87
CA PRO A 88 -20.56 9.05 -26.15
C PRO A 88 -19.86 10.00 -27.13
N PRO A 89 -20.56 10.57 -28.12
CA PRO A 89 -19.98 11.59 -28.99
C PRO A 89 -19.56 12.81 -28.18
N ARG A 90 -18.44 13.43 -28.58
CA ARG A 90 -18.00 14.72 -28.04
C ARG A 90 -18.89 15.83 -28.58
N ALA A 91 -19.19 16.82 -27.75
CA ALA A 91 -19.92 18.01 -28.14
C ALA A 91 -19.31 19.26 -27.47
N ASP A 92 -19.43 20.40 -28.15
CA ASP A 92 -18.94 21.69 -27.64
C ASP A 92 -19.89 22.30 -26.61
N ALA A 93 -21.16 21.88 -26.62
CA ALA A 93 -22.21 22.35 -25.72
C ALA A 93 -23.23 21.25 -25.42
N VAL A 94 -24.06 21.46 -24.40
CA VAL A 94 -25.16 20.56 -24.06
C VAL A 94 -26.28 20.74 -25.09
N THR A 95 -26.70 19.64 -25.73
CA THR A 95 -27.71 19.63 -26.80
C THR A 95 -28.84 18.61 -26.61
N GLN A 96 -28.73 17.74 -25.60
CA GLN A 96 -29.66 16.65 -25.31
C GLN A 96 -29.49 16.16 -23.87
N ASP A 97 -30.54 15.54 -23.34
CA ASP A 97 -30.54 14.84 -22.05
C ASP A 97 -29.43 13.78 -22.00
N GLY A 98 -28.87 13.55 -20.81
CA GLY A 98 -27.85 12.53 -20.58
C GLY A 98 -26.42 12.99 -20.84
N ALA A 99 -26.18 14.28 -21.09
CA ALA A 99 -24.83 14.79 -21.27
C ALA A 99 -23.99 14.63 -19.99
N ILE A 100 -22.74 14.24 -20.14
CA ILE A 100 -21.74 14.31 -19.06
C ILE A 100 -20.89 15.55 -19.32
N VAL A 101 -20.91 16.49 -18.36
CA VAL A 101 -20.18 17.76 -18.44
C VAL A 101 -19.06 17.74 -17.41
N LEU A 102 -17.81 17.92 -17.83
CA LEU A 102 -16.67 17.97 -16.93
C LEU A 102 -15.84 19.24 -17.08
N GLY A 103 -15.38 19.80 -15.97
CA GLY A 103 -14.54 20.99 -15.95
C GLY A 103 -14.25 21.52 -14.55
N ALA A 104 -13.24 22.38 -14.44
CA ALA A 104 -12.89 23.00 -13.17
C ALA A 104 -13.91 24.07 -12.75
N ALA A 105 -14.14 24.20 -11.44
CA ALA A 105 -15.09 25.14 -10.84
C ALA A 105 -14.85 26.60 -11.24
N GLY A 106 -13.60 26.97 -11.55
CA GLY A 106 -13.23 28.32 -11.98
C GLY A 106 -13.53 28.63 -13.45
N ALA A 107 -13.88 27.63 -14.27
CA ALA A 107 -14.20 27.86 -15.68
C ALA A 107 -15.58 28.55 -15.82
N PRO A 108 -15.72 29.62 -16.64
CA PRO A 108 -16.96 30.39 -16.73
C PRO A 108 -18.22 29.55 -17.04
N GLN A 109 -18.09 28.56 -17.93
CA GLN A 109 -19.18 27.67 -18.33
C GLN A 109 -19.61 26.74 -17.18
N ILE A 110 -18.67 26.31 -16.33
CA ILE A 110 -18.96 25.50 -15.14
C ILE A 110 -19.56 26.37 -14.03
N ALA A 111 -19.05 27.58 -13.83
CA ALA A 111 -19.61 28.53 -12.87
C ALA A 111 -21.06 28.91 -13.20
N ALA A 112 -21.41 28.97 -14.49
CA ALA A 112 -22.78 29.23 -14.96
C ALA A 112 -23.80 28.15 -14.52
N LEU A 113 -23.34 26.93 -14.18
CA LEU A 113 -24.19 25.86 -13.63
C LEU A 113 -24.69 26.19 -12.21
N LYS A 114 -24.12 27.20 -11.54
CA LYS A 114 -24.48 27.63 -10.17
C LYS A 114 -24.48 26.49 -9.15
N LEU A 115 -23.59 25.51 -9.34
CA LEU A 115 -23.38 24.42 -8.40
C LEU A 115 -22.58 24.93 -7.19
N ASP A 116 -22.88 24.41 -6.00
CA ASP A 116 -22.09 24.69 -4.81
C ASP A 116 -20.73 23.98 -4.91
N THR A 117 -19.69 24.72 -5.31
CA THR A 117 -18.31 24.25 -5.42
C THR A 117 -17.44 24.67 -4.24
N GLY A 118 -18.04 25.17 -3.16
CA GLY A 118 -17.32 25.57 -1.96
C GLY A 118 -16.52 24.43 -1.35
N GLN A 119 -15.37 24.73 -0.75
CA GLN A 119 -14.54 23.78 0.03
C GLN A 119 -13.97 22.57 -0.73
N LEU A 120 -14.07 22.50 -2.06
CA LEU A 120 -13.45 21.41 -2.84
C LEU A 120 -11.91 21.42 -2.76
N GLY A 121 -11.30 22.58 -2.53
CA GLY A 121 -9.85 22.73 -2.60
C GLY A 121 -9.31 22.36 -3.99
N ARG A 122 -8.02 22.06 -4.11
CA ARG A 122 -7.41 21.71 -5.40
C ARG A 122 -7.89 20.33 -5.91
N ASP A 123 -7.87 19.33 -5.05
CA ASP A 123 -8.03 17.92 -5.41
C ASP A 123 -9.48 17.42 -5.29
N GLY A 124 -10.35 18.17 -4.62
CA GLY A 124 -11.74 17.75 -4.43
C GLY A 124 -12.61 17.92 -5.67
N TYR A 125 -13.73 17.22 -5.66
CA TYR A 125 -14.72 17.24 -6.72
C TYR A 125 -16.15 17.09 -6.22
N LEU A 126 -17.07 17.48 -7.09
CA LEU A 126 -18.50 17.31 -7.00
C LEU A 126 -18.98 16.53 -8.24
N ILE A 127 -19.73 15.46 -8.03
CA ILE A 127 -20.44 14.73 -9.09
C ILE A 127 -21.93 14.87 -8.80
N ARG A 128 -22.64 15.58 -9.67
CA ARG A 128 -24.03 15.96 -9.37
C ARG A 128 -24.88 16.03 -10.64
N ARG A 129 -26.16 15.66 -10.54
CA ARG A 129 -27.15 15.95 -11.59
C ARG A 129 -27.49 17.44 -11.64
N ALA A 130 -27.56 18.01 -12.82
CA ALA A 130 -27.93 19.42 -13.03
C ALA A 130 -28.77 19.57 -14.29
N ASP A 131 -29.35 20.76 -14.48
CA ASP A 131 -30.09 21.13 -15.68
C ASP A 131 -29.37 22.25 -16.42
N VAL A 132 -29.19 22.09 -17.73
CA VAL A 132 -28.61 23.09 -18.63
C VAL A 132 -29.53 23.22 -19.83
N ASP A 133 -30.09 24.42 -20.04
CA ASP A 133 -31.00 24.72 -21.15
C ASP A 133 -32.17 23.73 -21.29
N GLY A 134 -32.68 23.23 -20.15
CA GLY A 134 -33.78 22.26 -20.11
C GLY A 134 -33.36 20.80 -20.31
N HIS A 135 -32.05 20.53 -20.44
CA HIS A 135 -31.51 19.18 -20.53
C HIS A 135 -30.90 18.71 -19.21
N ARG A 136 -31.25 17.48 -18.81
CA ARG A 136 -30.68 16.85 -17.62
C ARG A 136 -29.29 16.33 -17.90
N ILE A 137 -28.32 16.75 -17.09
CA ILE A 137 -26.91 16.40 -17.24
C ILE A 137 -26.33 15.73 -15.98
N THR A 138 -25.17 15.10 -16.13
CA THR A 138 -24.28 14.74 -15.03
C THR A 138 -23.06 15.65 -15.07
N ALA A 139 -22.87 16.49 -14.05
CA ALA A 139 -21.71 17.36 -13.93
C ALA A 139 -20.61 16.69 -13.08
N ILE A 140 -19.36 16.71 -13.58
CA ILE A 140 -18.14 16.34 -12.85
C ILE A 140 -17.30 17.61 -12.68
N VAL A 141 -17.41 18.24 -11.51
CA VAL A 141 -16.79 19.53 -11.23
C VAL A 141 -15.66 19.36 -10.24
N GLY A 142 -14.44 19.62 -10.67
CA GLY A 142 -13.27 19.65 -9.79
C GLY A 142 -13.01 21.05 -9.25
N GLY A 143 -12.44 21.18 -8.05
CA GLY A 143 -11.92 22.48 -7.61
C GLY A 143 -10.70 22.95 -8.44
N SER A 144 -10.05 22.02 -9.13
CA SER A 144 -9.13 22.26 -10.25
C SER A 144 -9.22 21.09 -11.25
N ASP A 145 -8.47 21.14 -12.35
CA ASP A 145 -8.44 20.08 -13.37
C ASP A 145 -8.11 18.70 -12.78
N ILE A 146 -7.23 18.63 -11.78
CA ILE A 146 -6.92 17.34 -11.15
C ILE A 146 -8.10 16.78 -10.33
N GLY A 147 -8.88 17.67 -9.70
CA GLY A 147 -10.13 17.28 -9.06
C GLY A 147 -11.12 16.70 -10.06
N VAL A 148 -11.18 17.24 -11.28
CA VAL A 148 -12.01 16.68 -12.37
C VAL A 148 -11.58 15.26 -12.69
N LEU A 149 -10.28 15.01 -12.86
CA LEU A 149 -9.76 13.66 -13.12
C LEU A 149 -10.15 12.67 -12.01
N TYR A 150 -9.99 13.05 -10.73
CA TYR A 150 -10.39 12.20 -9.62
C TYR A 150 -11.91 11.97 -9.56
N GLY A 151 -12.70 12.98 -9.91
CA GLY A 151 -14.16 12.87 -10.05
C GLY A 151 -14.56 11.91 -11.18
N THR A 152 -13.87 11.94 -12.31
CA THR A 152 -14.05 10.98 -13.41
C THR A 152 -13.82 9.55 -12.93
N PHE A 153 -12.70 9.28 -12.25
CA PHE A 153 -12.44 7.95 -11.71
C PHE A 153 -13.48 7.50 -10.69
N HIS A 154 -14.02 8.42 -9.88
CA HIS A 154 -15.11 8.08 -8.97
C HIS A 154 -16.40 7.77 -9.72
N LEU A 155 -16.78 8.53 -10.75
CA LEU A 155 -17.96 8.19 -11.57
C LEU A 155 -17.81 6.78 -12.18
N LEU A 156 -16.64 6.46 -12.73
CA LEU A 156 -16.34 5.14 -13.27
C LEU A 156 -16.41 4.05 -12.18
N ARG A 157 -15.90 4.31 -10.97
CA ARG A 157 -16.04 3.40 -9.83
C ARG A 157 -17.51 3.17 -9.47
N LEU A 158 -18.35 4.20 -9.46
CA LEU A 158 -19.80 4.05 -9.19
C LEU A 158 -20.45 3.12 -10.21
N LEU A 159 -20.14 3.30 -11.50
CA LEU A 159 -20.62 2.43 -12.57
C LEU A 159 -20.12 0.98 -12.41
N GLN A 160 -18.80 0.79 -12.20
CA GLN A 160 -18.19 -0.54 -12.02
C GLN A 160 -18.73 -1.29 -10.80
N THR A 161 -19.15 -0.58 -9.76
CA THR A 161 -19.70 -1.18 -8.53
C THR A 161 -21.23 -1.26 -8.52
N GLY A 162 -21.87 -1.00 -9.66
CA GLY A 162 -23.32 -1.13 -9.83
C GLY A 162 -24.15 -0.11 -9.03
N GLN A 163 -23.55 1.03 -8.64
CA GLN A 163 -24.26 2.07 -7.91
C GLN A 163 -25.23 2.83 -8.82
N SER A 164 -26.38 3.23 -8.26
CA SER A 164 -27.38 3.98 -9.01
C SER A 164 -26.92 5.41 -9.31
N LEU A 165 -27.14 5.87 -10.54
CA LEU A 165 -26.88 7.25 -10.97
C LEU A 165 -28.13 8.15 -10.93
N ALA A 166 -29.26 7.66 -10.41
CA ALA A 166 -30.54 8.37 -10.46
C ALA A 166 -30.58 9.62 -9.55
N ALA A 167 -29.93 9.57 -8.39
CA ALA A 167 -29.89 10.67 -7.40
C ALA A 167 -28.43 11.02 -7.06
N LEU A 168 -27.62 11.25 -8.09
CA LEU A 168 -26.19 11.48 -7.93
C LEU A 168 -25.92 12.84 -7.30
N ASP A 169 -25.40 12.83 -6.08
CA ASP A 169 -24.90 14.00 -5.35
C ASP A 169 -23.71 13.59 -4.47
N VAL A 170 -22.51 13.58 -5.07
CA VAL A 170 -21.28 13.10 -4.45
C VAL A 170 -20.30 14.25 -4.34
N ARG A 171 -19.95 14.62 -3.12
CA ARG A 171 -18.86 15.56 -2.83
C ARG A 171 -17.73 14.80 -2.14
N ALA A 172 -16.51 14.94 -2.63
CA ALA A 172 -15.34 14.34 -1.99
C ALA A 172 -14.13 15.27 -2.08
N SER A 173 -13.31 15.28 -1.03
CA SER A 173 -12.03 15.97 -0.99
C SER A 173 -11.07 15.16 -0.13
N PRO A 174 -9.78 15.05 -0.49
CA PRO A 174 -8.84 14.25 0.28
C PRO A 174 -8.59 14.89 1.65
N ARG A 175 -8.36 14.05 2.66
CA ARG A 175 -8.00 14.49 4.02
C ARG A 175 -6.52 14.82 4.19
N LEU A 176 -5.67 14.32 3.29
CA LEU A 176 -4.21 14.43 3.37
C LEU A 176 -3.67 15.09 2.10
N GLN A 177 -2.68 15.98 2.24
CA GLN A 177 -2.08 16.71 1.12
C GLN A 177 -1.14 15.83 0.29
N LEU A 178 -0.28 15.04 0.95
CA LEU A 178 0.69 14.14 0.31
C LEU A 178 0.24 12.69 0.44
N ARG A 179 0.00 12.01 -0.68
CA ARG A 179 -0.48 10.62 -0.73
C ARG A 179 0.50 9.85 -1.60
N MET A 180 1.47 9.22 -0.94
CA MET A 180 2.78 8.88 -1.51
C MET A 180 2.99 7.38 -1.69
N LEU A 181 3.52 6.96 -2.83
CA LEU A 181 4.17 5.64 -2.95
C LEU A 181 5.70 5.77 -2.83
N ASN A 182 6.30 4.90 -2.02
CA ASN A 182 7.76 4.79 -1.91
C ASN A 182 8.20 3.50 -2.60
N HIS A 183 9.02 3.62 -3.65
CA HIS A 183 9.59 2.46 -4.35
C HIS A 183 10.99 2.17 -3.79
N TRP A 184 11.19 0.95 -3.30
CA TRP A 184 12.50 0.50 -2.81
C TRP A 184 13.35 -0.08 -3.95
N ASP A 185 13.39 0.68 -5.04
CA ASP A 185 13.92 0.24 -6.32
C ASP A 185 15.37 0.69 -6.47
N ASN A 186 16.25 -0.28 -6.70
CA ASN A 186 17.65 -0.03 -7.00
C ASN A 186 17.81 0.38 -8.47
N LEU A 187 18.91 1.08 -8.77
CA LEU A 187 19.19 1.59 -10.12
C LEU A 187 19.51 0.46 -11.12
N ASP A 188 19.84 -0.74 -10.64
CA ASP A 188 20.06 -1.95 -11.44
C ASP A 188 18.76 -2.72 -11.77
N GLY A 189 17.63 -2.26 -11.27
CA GLY A 189 16.31 -2.87 -11.51
C GLY A 189 15.88 -3.90 -10.45
N LEU A 190 16.73 -4.23 -9.48
CA LEU A 190 16.33 -5.04 -8.34
C LEU A 190 15.48 -4.22 -7.36
N VAL A 191 14.43 -4.80 -6.81
CA VAL A 191 13.60 -4.16 -5.79
C VAL A 191 13.88 -4.78 -4.43
N GLU A 192 14.37 -3.98 -3.48
CA GLU A 192 14.56 -4.42 -2.10
C GLU A 192 13.18 -4.68 -1.47
N ARG A 193 12.99 -5.90 -0.95
CA ARG A 193 11.68 -6.41 -0.50
C ARG A 193 10.62 -6.39 -1.59
N GLY A 194 11.05 -6.58 -2.85
CA GLY A 194 10.18 -6.73 -4.00
C GLY A 194 9.81 -8.18 -4.27
N TYR A 195 8.50 -8.43 -4.44
CA TYR A 195 7.93 -9.77 -4.65
C TYR A 195 7.08 -9.85 -5.92
N ALA A 196 7.23 -8.87 -6.81
CA ALA A 196 6.41 -8.64 -8.00
C ALA A 196 7.26 -8.42 -9.27
N GLY A 197 8.44 -9.04 -9.32
CA GLY A 197 9.41 -8.87 -10.42
C GLY A 197 10.35 -7.67 -10.23
N ALA A 198 11.02 -7.29 -11.32
CA ALA A 198 11.96 -6.16 -11.35
C ALA A 198 11.27 -4.80 -11.22
N SER A 199 12.04 -3.74 -10.99
CA SER A 199 11.55 -2.35 -10.99
C SER A 199 10.78 -2.04 -12.28
N LEU A 200 9.71 -1.25 -12.15
CA LEU A 200 9.03 -0.68 -13.31
C LEU A 200 9.96 0.25 -14.10
N TRP A 201 10.84 0.95 -13.39
CA TRP A 201 11.71 1.97 -13.97
C TRP A 201 12.85 1.30 -14.73
N ASN A 202 12.68 1.16 -16.04
CA ASN A 202 13.76 0.67 -16.89
C ASN A 202 14.77 1.81 -17.12
N TRP A 203 15.65 2.02 -16.15
CA TRP A 203 16.66 3.06 -16.18
C TRP A 203 17.56 2.96 -17.41
N GLN A 204 17.78 1.78 -17.97
CA GLN A 204 18.66 1.60 -19.13
C GLN A 204 18.07 2.24 -20.40
N THR A 205 16.77 2.12 -20.63
CA THR A 205 16.11 2.62 -21.85
C THR A 205 15.58 4.05 -21.72
N LEU A 206 15.35 4.54 -20.49
CA LEU A 206 15.01 5.94 -20.23
C LEU A 206 16.16 6.88 -20.61
N PRO A 207 15.90 8.12 -21.04
CA PRO A 207 14.59 8.68 -21.39
C PRO A 207 14.14 8.34 -22.82
N GLY A 208 14.92 7.56 -23.58
CA GLY A 208 14.70 7.31 -25.01
C GLY A 208 13.47 6.45 -25.33
N TYR A 209 13.07 5.57 -24.41
CA TYR A 209 11.84 4.79 -24.51
C TYR A 209 10.97 5.01 -23.27
N LEU A 210 9.72 5.40 -23.49
CA LEU A 210 8.69 5.52 -22.45
C LEU A 210 7.78 4.30 -22.57
N ASP A 211 7.99 3.31 -21.69
CA ASP A 211 7.12 2.13 -21.61
C ASP A 211 5.67 2.59 -21.35
N PRO A 212 4.67 2.13 -22.14
CA PRO A 212 3.26 2.46 -21.91
C PRO A 212 2.78 2.16 -20.49
N ARG A 213 3.41 1.20 -19.79
CA ARG A 213 3.15 0.91 -18.37
C ARG A 213 3.36 2.11 -17.45
N TYR A 214 4.15 3.11 -17.83
CA TYR A 214 4.30 4.35 -17.05
C TYR A 214 2.99 5.14 -17.01
N THR A 215 2.27 5.19 -18.14
CA THR A 215 0.94 5.81 -18.19
C THR A 215 -0.08 4.99 -17.41
N ASP A 216 -0.05 3.66 -17.53
CA ASP A 216 -0.98 2.80 -16.78
C ASP A 216 -0.73 2.82 -15.27
N TYR A 217 0.54 2.90 -14.84
CA TYR A 217 0.91 3.18 -13.45
C TYR A 217 0.30 4.51 -12.99
N ALA A 218 0.40 5.57 -13.81
CA ALA A 218 -0.16 6.88 -13.47
C ALA A 218 -1.69 6.85 -13.37
N ARG A 219 -2.36 6.13 -14.28
CA ARG A 219 -3.82 5.92 -14.26
C ARG A 219 -4.27 5.19 -12.98
N ALA A 220 -3.62 4.07 -12.66
CA ALA A 220 -3.96 3.29 -11.46
C ALA A 220 -3.83 4.13 -10.18
N ASN A 221 -2.74 4.89 -10.04
CA ASN A 221 -2.52 5.77 -8.90
C ASN A 221 -3.53 6.94 -8.84
N ALA A 222 -3.77 7.62 -9.97
CA ALA A 222 -4.74 8.71 -10.03
C ALA A 222 -6.18 8.25 -9.72
N SER A 223 -6.53 7.00 -10.06
CA SER A 223 -7.84 6.43 -9.72
C SER A 223 -8.12 6.32 -8.22
N LEU A 224 -7.04 6.28 -7.42
CA LEU A 224 -7.09 6.27 -5.95
C LEU A 224 -6.76 7.65 -5.36
N GLY A 225 -6.43 8.63 -6.20
CA GLY A 225 -5.99 9.96 -5.79
C GLY A 225 -4.56 10.02 -5.26
N ILE A 226 -3.73 8.98 -5.42
CA ILE A 226 -2.30 9.03 -5.10
C ILE A 226 -1.65 10.13 -5.96
N ASN A 227 -0.86 11.02 -5.33
CA ASN A 227 -0.37 12.25 -5.97
C ASN A 227 1.15 12.46 -5.86
N GLY A 228 1.88 11.46 -5.38
CA GLY A 228 3.33 11.49 -5.42
C GLY A 228 3.96 10.11 -5.37
N THR A 229 5.16 10.02 -5.95
CA THR A 229 5.93 8.78 -6.00
C THR A 229 7.41 9.07 -5.79
N VAL A 230 8.05 8.32 -4.89
CA VAL A 230 9.51 8.30 -4.72
C VAL A 230 10.05 7.16 -5.56
N LEU A 231 10.88 7.47 -6.57
CA LEU A 231 11.27 6.51 -7.61
C LEU A 231 12.35 5.52 -7.21
N ASN A 232 13.14 5.82 -6.18
CA ASN A 232 14.34 5.05 -5.85
C ASN A 232 14.43 4.70 -4.37
N ASN A 233 15.18 3.64 -4.11
CA ASN A 233 15.35 3.05 -2.79
C ASN A 233 15.79 4.06 -1.71
N VAL A 234 15.21 3.92 -0.51
CA VAL A 234 15.60 4.65 0.70
C VAL A 234 17.04 4.36 1.11
N ASN A 235 17.58 3.19 0.77
CA ASN A 235 19.01 2.90 0.79
C ASN A 235 19.70 3.56 -0.42
N ALA A 236 19.56 4.88 -0.51
CA ALA A 236 19.79 5.67 -1.70
C ALA A 236 21.25 5.59 -2.18
N LYS A 237 21.43 5.65 -3.50
CA LYS A 237 22.72 5.80 -4.18
C LYS A 237 22.87 7.25 -4.65
N ALA A 238 24.01 7.90 -4.39
CA ALA A 238 24.25 9.28 -4.81
C ALA A 238 24.05 9.48 -6.31
N TRP A 239 24.31 8.42 -7.09
CA TRP A 239 24.19 8.41 -8.54
C TRP A 239 22.80 8.80 -9.07
N SER A 240 21.73 8.61 -8.28
CA SER A 240 20.38 9.04 -8.65
C SER A 240 20.24 10.57 -8.80
N LEU A 241 21.17 11.35 -8.25
CA LEU A 241 21.22 12.81 -8.33
C LEU A 241 22.11 13.33 -9.48
N THR A 242 22.71 12.44 -10.27
CA THR A 242 23.53 12.84 -11.43
C THR A 242 22.66 13.31 -12.59
N PRO A 243 23.16 14.19 -13.49
CA PRO A 243 22.39 14.69 -14.62
C PRO A 243 21.70 13.59 -15.45
N GLN A 244 22.41 12.47 -15.69
CA GLN A 244 21.89 11.34 -16.45
C GLN A 244 20.64 10.72 -15.82
N TYR A 245 20.57 10.60 -14.49
CA TYR A 245 19.39 10.04 -13.81
C TYR A 245 18.30 11.08 -13.64
N LEU A 246 18.66 12.35 -13.46
CA LEU A 246 17.68 13.43 -13.41
C LEU A 246 16.93 13.58 -14.74
N ASP A 247 17.60 13.38 -15.88
CA ASP A 247 16.94 13.39 -17.20
C ASP A 247 15.96 12.19 -17.34
N LYS A 248 16.31 11.03 -16.79
CA LYS A 248 15.42 9.85 -16.75
C LYS A 248 14.21 10.07 -15.82
N ALA A 249 14.44 10.65 -14.65
CA ALA A 249 13.38 11.01 -13.71
C ALA A 249 12.45 12.08 -14.29
N ALA A 250 12.99 13.05 -15.06
CA ALA A 250 12.20 14.07 -15.74
C ALA A 250 11.28 13.47 -16.83
N ALA A 251 11.76 12.46 -17.55
CA ALA A 251 10.95 11.72 -18.50
C ALA A 251 9.75 11.02 -17.84
N LEU A 252 9.96 10.36 -16.69
CA LEU A 252 8.87 9.79 -15.89
C LEU A 252 7.93 10.87 -15.35
N ALA A 253 8.47 11.96 -14.79
CA ALA A 253 7.67 13.09 -14.29
C ALA A 253 6.77 13.69 -15.39
N LYS A 254 7.24 13.75 -16.64
CA LYS A 254 6.43 14.21 -17.78
C LYS A 254 5.21 13.32 -18.04
N VAL A 255 5.35 11.99 -17.90
CA VAL A 255 4.24 11.04 -18.06
C VAL A 255 3.25 11.17 -16.89
N PHE A 256 3.75 11.41 -15.68
CA PHE A 256 2.94 11.42 -14.45
C PHE A 256 2.19 12.73 -14.21
N ARG A 257 2.70 13.85 -14.71
CA ARG A 257 2.16 15.19 -14.48
C ARG A 257 0.68 15.37 -14.88
N PRO A 258 0.20 14.90 -16.06
CA PRO A 258 -1.22 14.97 -16.40
C PRO A 258 -2.13 14.26 -15.40
N TYR A 259 -1.63 13.26 -14.70
CA TYR A 259 -2.32 12.47 -13.68
C TYR A 259 -2.16 13.03 -12.26
N GLY A 260 -1.54 14.21 -12.12
CA GLY A 260 -1.37 14.91 -10.84
C GLY A 260 -0.34 14.28 -9.90
N ILE A 261 0.52 13.40 -10.41
CA ILE A 261 1.52 12.68 -9.61
C ILE A 261 2.87 13.40 -9.74
N ARG A 262 3.36 13.93 -8.62
CA ARG A 262 4.70 14.54 -8.54
C ARG A 262 5.78 13.49 -8.29
N VAL A 263 6.94 13.67 -8.90
CA VAL A 263 8.12 12.83 -8.67
C VAL A 263 8.91 13.35 -7.47
N PHE A 264 9.35 12.43 -6.63
CA PHE A 264 10.26 12.61 -5.51
C PHE A 264 11.44 11.65 -5.65
N LEU A 265 12.55 11.93 -4.97
CA LEU A 265 13.71 11.05 -4.94
C LEU A 265 14.16 10.79 -3.50
N SER A 266 14.59 9.57 -3.21
CA SER A 266 15.36 9.27 -2.00
C SER A 266 16.75 9.89 -2.16
N ALA A 267 17.09 10.82 -1.27
CA ALA A 267 18.36 11.54 -1.29
C ALA A 267 19.40 10.85 -0.42
N ARG A 268 20.61 10.66 -0.95
CA ARG A 268 21.75 10.15 -0.18
C ARG A 268 22.47 11.30 0.51
N PHE A 269 22.50 11.30 1.84
CA PHE A 269 23.04 12.41 2.62
C PHE A 269 24.52 12.71 2.32
N SER A 270 25.33 11.67 2.07
CA SER A 270 26.75 11.76 1.71
C SER A 270 27.03 12.10 0.24
N ALA A 271 26.02 12.37 -0.59
CA ALA A 271 26.21 12.72 -2.00
C ALA A 271 27.20 13.89 -2.26
N PRO A 272 27.29 14.95 -1.42
CA PRO A 272 28.31 15.98 -1.60
C PRO A 272 29.75 15.44 -1.61
N ILE A 273 30.02 14.34 -0.93
CA ILE A 273 31.32 13.66 -0.95
C ILE A 273 31.42 12.78 -2.21
N GLU A 274 30.45 11.89 -2.39
CA GLU A 274 30.53 10.80 -3.37
C GLU A 274 30.50 11.27 -4.83
N ILE A 275 29.72 12.31 -5.12
CA ILE A 275 29.57 12.86 -6.48
C ILE A 275 29.80 14.38 -6.54
N GLY A 276 29.92 15.04 -5.39
CA GLY A 276 30.20 16.48 -5.30
C GLY A 276 31.67 16.84 -5.10
N GLY A 277 32.53 15.87 -4.79
CA GLY A 277 33.96 16.09 -4.58
C GLY A 277 34.32 16.87 -3.30
N LEU A 278 33.36 17.06 -2.38
CA LEU A 278 33.64 17.63 -1.06
C LEU A 278 34.28 16.59 -0.14
N THR A 279 35.00 17.04 0.89
CA THR A 279 35.60 16.17 1.90
C THR A 279 34.69 15.90 3.09
N THR A 280 33.49 16.50 3.11
CA THR A 280 32.52 16.41 4.21
C THR A 280 31.09 16.52 3.69
N ALA A 281 30.13 16.00 4.45
CA ALA A 281 28.70 16.24 4.28
C ALA A 281 28.06 16.85 5.54
N ASP A 282 28.84 17.53 6.39
CA ASP A 282 28.31 18.27 7.56
C ASP A 282 27.25 19.31 7.09
N PRO A 283 26.00 19.23 7.57
CA PRO A 283 24.93 20.14 7.15
C PRO A 283 25.18 21.62 7.49
N LEU A 284 26.11 21.90 8.41
CA LEU A 284 26.48 23.27 8.77
C LEU A 284 27.67 23.81 7.96
N ASP A 285 28.34 22.99 7.13
CA ASP A 285 29.41 23.47 6.25
C ASP A 285 28.80 24.30 5.08
N PRO A 286 29.22 25.56 4.88
CA PRO A 286 28.68 26.41 3.82
C PRO A 286 28.84 25.86 2.40
N ARG A 287 29.83 25.00 2.16
CA ARG A 287 30.06 24.34 0.86
C ARG A 287 29.04 23.23 0.62
N VAL A 288 28.69 22.48 1.66
CA VAL A 288 27.64 21.45 1.62
C VAL A 288 26.27 22.10 1.38
N GLN A 289 25.98 23.20 2.08
CA GLN A 289 24.76 24.00 1.86
C GLN A 289 24.67 24.54 0.43
N ARG A 290 25.78 25.04 -0.12
CA ARG A 290 25.83 25.47 -1.53
C ARG A 290 25.58 24.30 -2.47
N TRP A 291 26.25 23.16 -2.27
CA TRP A 291 26.09 21.99 -3.13
C TRP A 291 24.63 21.50 -3.19
N TRP A 292 23.93 21.46 -2.05
CA TRP A 292 22.53 21.06 -2.03
C TRP A 292 21.60 22.09 -2.69
N ARG A 293 21.87 23.39 -2.56
CA ARG A 293 21.14 24.43 -3.30
C ARG A 293 21.33 24.27 -4.81
N ASP A 294 22.57 24.15 -5.27
CA ASP A 294 22.88 24.00 -6.69
C ASP A 294 22.27 22.70 -7.25
N THR A 295 22.27 21.62 -6.46
CA THR A 295 21.63 20.34 -6.81
C THR A 295 20.10 20.50 -6.91
N ALA A 296 19.47 21.18 -5.94
CA ALA A 296 18.04 21.46 -5.99
C ALA A 296 17.68 22.29 -7.22
N ASP A 297 18.41 23.37 -7.50
CA ASP A 297 18.21 24.21 -8.69
C ASP A 297 18.32 23.39 -9.99
N ALA A 298 19.32 22.50 -10.08
CA ALA A 298 19.51 21.63 -11.23
C ALA A 298 18.37 20.60 -11.42
N ILE A 299 17.76 20.14 -10.33
CA ILE A 299 16.58 19.26 -10.37
C ILE A 299 15.37 20.04 -10.83
N TYR A 300 15.08 21.20 -10.23
CA TYR A 300 13.90 22.01 -10.58
C TYR A 300 13.97 22.58 -11.99
N ALA A 301 15.17 22.84 -12.52
CA ALA A 301 15.34 23.19 -13.94
C ALA A 301 14.88 22.08 -14.90
N ARG A 302 14.97 20.80 -14.48
CA ARG A 302 14.54 19.63 -15.27
C ARG A 302 13.12 19.20 -14.96
N ILE A 303 12.71 19.33 -13.70
CA ILE A 303 11.43 18.89 -13.17
C ILE A 303 10.83 20.07 -12.36
N PRO A 304 10.17 21.05 -13.03
CA PRO A 304 9.72 22.28 -12.37
C PRO A 304 8.73 22.06 -11.23
N ASP A 305 8.03 20.93 -11.22
CA ASP A 305 7.07 20.50 -10.20
C ASP A 305 7.61 19.35 -9.34
N PHE A 306 8.94 19.21 -9.23
CA PHE A 306 9.57 18.22 -8.35
C PHE A 306 9.02 18.35 -6.92
N GLY A 307 8.64 17.21 -6.35
CA GLY A 307 7.99 17.16 -5.06
C GLY A 307 8.94 17.39 -3.89
N GLY A 308 10.18 16.91 -4.00
CA GLY A 308 11.19 17.00 -2.96
C GLY A 308 11.84 15.65 -2.63
N PHE A 309 12.37 15.52 -1.41
CA PHE A 309 13.20 14.38 -1.04
C PHE A 309 12.58 13.48 0.04
N LEU A 310 12.84 12.18 -0.08
CA LEU A 310 12.75 11.21 1.01
C LEU A 310 14.15 10.94 1.57
N VAL A 311 14.30 10.83 2.89
CA VAL A 311 15.61 10.62 3.51
C VAL A 311 15.57 9.52 4.57
N LYS A 312 16.43 8.51 4.41
CA LYS A 312 16.85 7.57 5.46
C LYS A 312 18.28 7.94 5.84
N ALA A 313 18.50 8.34 7.08
CA ALA A 313 19.80 8.82 7.56
C ALA A 313 20.09 8.24 8.95
N ASN A 314 21.35 7.91 9.23
CA ASN A 314 21.83 7.29 10.48
C ASN A 314 21.00 6.06 10.90
N SER A 315 20.65 5.21 9.93
CA SER A 315 19.93 3.96 10.16
C SER A 315 20.50 2.86 9.26
N GLU A 316 20.81 1.70 9.85
CA GLU A 316 21.27 0.50 9.12
C GLU A 316 22.46 0.78 8.19
N GLY A 317 23.43 1.56 8.68
CA GLY A 317 24.64 1.93 7.94
C GLY A 317 24.45 3.04 6.90
N GLN A 318 23.25 3.62 6.77
CA GLN A 318 23.07 4.80 5.91
C GLN A 318 23.68 6.06 6.56
N PRO A 319 24.40 6.88 5.79
CA PRO A 319 25.06 8.08 6.29
C PRO A 319 24.05 9.15 6.71
N GLY A 320 24.44 10.05 7.60
CA GLY A 320 23.53 11.09 8.08
C GLY A 320 24.20 12.14 8.97
N PRO A 321 23.42 13.12 9.47
CA PRO A 321 23.93 14.24 10.25
C PRO A 321 24.68 13.84 11.53
N GLN A 322 24.33 12.72 12.16
CA GLN A 322 24.98 12.30 13.41
C GLN A 322 26.45 11.90 13.19
N ASP A 323 26.85 11.51 11.97
CA ASP A 323 28.24 11.22 11.61
C ASP A 323 29.15 12.47 11.77
N TYR A 324 28.53 13.65 11.84
CA TYR A 324 29.17 14.96 12.00
C TYR A 324 28.83 15.63 13.34
N GLY A 325 28.25 14.88 14.29
CA GLY A 325 27.81 15.41 15.59
C GLY A 325 26.62 16.39 15.47
N ARG A 326 25.78 16.24 14.45
CA ARG A 326 24.60 17.08 14.19
C ARG A 326 23.29 16.33 14.46
N SER A 327 22.21 17.07 14.67
CA SER A 327 20.89 16.50 14.88
C SER A 327 20.19 16.12 13.57
N HIS A 328 19.16 15.28 13.64
CA HIS A 328 18.27 15.05 12.50
C HIS A 328 17.59 16.33 12.01
N ALA A 329 17.31 17.29 12.91
CA ALA A 329 16.77 18.59 12.52
C ALA A 329 17.78 19.38 11.67
N ASP A 330 19.07 19.40 12.02
CA ASP A 330 20.10 20.08 11.22
C ASP A 330 20.19 19.48 9.80
N GLY A 331 20.22 18.15 9.70
CA GLY A 331 20.26 17.44 8.41
C GLY A 331 19.00 17.66 7.57
N ALA A 332 17.82 17.59 8.18
CA ALA A 332 16.55 17.85 7.49
C ALA A 332 16.44 19.31 7.03
N ASN A 333 16.83 20.25 7.89
CA ASN A 333 16.72 21.68 7.65
C ASN A 333 17.68 22.16 6.54
N LEU A 334 18.86 21.54 6.39
CA LEU A 334 19.75 21.75 5.23
C LEU A 334 19.00 21.52 3.91
N LEU A 335 18.36 20.36 3.78
CA LEU A 335 17.66 19.98 2.54
C LEU A 335 16.40 20.82 2.36
N ALA A 336 15.71 21.13 3.46
CA ALA A 336 14.51 21.95 3.47
C ALA A 336 14.80 23.37 2.99
N ASP A 337 15.89 23.98 3.45
CA ASP A 337 16.34 25.30 3.04
C ASP A 337 16.77 25.32 1.56
N ALA A 338 17.34 24.23 1.05
CA ALA A 338 17.66 24.08 -0.38
C ALA A 338 16.43 23.94 -1.28
N LEU A 339 15.37 23.29 -0.81
CA LEU A 339 14.12 23.09 -1.56
C LEU A 339 13.12 24.26 -1.42
N ALA A 340 13.25 25.09 -0.37
CA ALA A 340 12.28 26.13 -0.04
C ALA A 340 11.99 27.13 -1.17
N PRO A 341 12.98 27.62 -1.96
CA PRO A 341 12.72 28.53 -3.08
C PRO A 341 11.78 27.97 -4.15
N HIS A 342 11.67 26.64 -4.22
CA HIS A 342 10.90 25.91 -5.23
C HIS A 342 9.62 25.27 -4.67
N GLY A 343 9.35 25.43 -3.37
CA GLY A 343 8.19 24.84 -2.69
C GLY A 343 8.27 23.32 -2.47
N GLY A 344 9.48 22.74 -2.50
CA GLY A 344 9.69 21.31 -2.26
C GLY A 344 9.59 20.91 -0.79
N VAL A 345 9.32 19.62 -0.56
CA VAL A 345 9.14 19.03 0.78
C VAL A 345 10.26 18.03 1.11
N VAL A 346 10.69 17.99 2.36
CA VAL A 346 11.56 16.93 2.89
C VAL A 346 10.74 15.97 3.74
N MET A 347 10.64 14.72 3.31
CA MET A 347 10.12 13.60 4.08
C MET A 347 11.29 12.93 4.80
N TRP A 348 11.43 13.19 6.10
CA TRP A 348 12.54 12.67 6.91
C TRP A 348 12.09 11.44 7.70
N ARG A 349 12.64 10.26 7.42
CA ARG A 349 12.20 9.02 8.08
C ARG A 349 12.65 8.98 9.54
N ALA A 350 11.72 8.64 10.43
CA ALA A 350 11.99 8.39 11.85
C ALA A 350 12.40 6.94 12.16
N PHE A 351 12.59 6.11 11.13
CA PHE A 351 13.12 4.77 11.29
C PHE A 351 14.62 4.84 11.57
N VAL A 352 14.97 5.10 12.83
CA VAL A 352 16.33 5.21 13.34
C VAL A 352 16.44 4.41 14.63
N TYR A 353 17.55 3.69 14.75
CA TYR A 353 17.91 2.93 15.94
C TYR A 353 19.41 2.61 15.87
N SER A 354 20.09 2.81 16.99
CA SER A 354 21.52 2.60 17.18
C SER A 354 21.75 1.45 18.14
N HIS A 355 22.79 0.67 17.85
CA HIS A 355 23.31 -0.36 18.75
C HIS A 355 24.27 0.19 19.80
N GLU A 356 24.78 1.41 19.59
CA GLU A 356 25.71 2.06 20.53
C GLU A 356 25.01 2.46 21.84
N GLN A 357 23.68 2.57 21.83
CA GLN A 357 22.86 2.77 23.01
C GLN A 357 22.10 1.47 23.32
N PRO A 358 22.48 0.71 24.36
CA PRO A 358 21.80 -0.53 24.76
C PRO A 358 20.47 -0.21 25.48
N ASP A 359 19.52 0.39 24.78
CA ASP A 359 18.13 0.58 25.20
C ASP A 359 17.20 -0.25 24.30
N ASP A 360 15.97 -0.47 24.75
CA ASP A 360 14.97 -1.19 23.97
C ASP A 360 14.77 -0.51 22.60
N ARG A 361 14.99 -1.26 21.50
CA ARG A 361 14.81 -0.77 20.12
C ARG A 361 13.48 -0.03 19.92
N ALA A 362 12.39 -0.50 20.53
CA ALA A 362 11.07 0.13 20.43
C ALA A 362 11.02 1.58 20.95
N LYS A 363 11.98 1.98 21.80
CA LYS A 363 12.04 3.31 22.40
C LYS A 363 12.83 4.33 21.56
N GLN A 364 13.71 3.86 20.69
CA GLN A 364 14.81 4.70 20.20
C GLN A 364 14.32 5.82 19.27
N ALA A 365 13.45 5.52 18.30
CA ALA A 365 12.88 6.54 17.42
C ALA A 365 12.14 7.65 18.20
N TYR A 366 11.45 7.29 19.29
CA TYR A 366 10.82 8.28 20.16
C TYR A 366 11.87 9.16 20.86
N SER A 367 12.88 8.54 21.48
CA SER A 367 13.94 9.23 22.21
C SER A 367 14.75 10.19 21.32
N GLU A 368 14.94 9.84 20.05
CA GLU A 368 15.66 10.66 19.07
C GLU A 368 14.83 11.87 18.58
N PHE A 369 13.54 11.68 18.32
CA PHE A 369 12.73 12.71 17.65
C PHE A 369 11.95 13.63 18.58
N VAL A 370 11.50 13.16 19.75
CA VAL A 370 10.71 14.01 20.68
C VAL A 370 11.48 15.25 21.15
N PRO A 371 12.79 15.19 21.47
CA PRO A 371 13.57 16.39 21.79
C PRO A 371 13.65 17.41 20.65
N LEU A 372 13.38 17.00 19.40
CA LEU A 372 13.44 17.83 18.20
C LEU A 372 12.07 18.40 17.78
N ASP A 373 11.00 18.18 18.57
CA ASP A 373 9.66 18.66 18.24
C ASP A 373 9.60 20.20 18.12
N GLY A 374 9.35 20.68 16.91
CA GLY A 374 9.34 22.10 16.56
C GLY A 374 10.68 22.67 16.07
N ALA A 375 11.75 21.88 16.00
CA ALA A 375 13.04 22.32 15.46
C ALA A 375 13.13 22.22 13.92
N PHE A 376 12.23 21.48 13.30
CA PHE A 376 12.19 21.27 11.85
C PHE A 376 11.57 22.46 11.10
N ARG A 377 12.03 22.74 9.86
CA ARG A 377 11.43 23.74 8.97
C ARG A 377 9.99 23.37 8.57
N ASP A 378 9.25 24.36 8.07
CA ASP A 378 7.83 24.20 7.72
C ASP A 378 7.57 23.27 6.54
N ASN A 379 8.54 23.11 5.65
CA ASN A 379 8.50 22.16 4.54
C ASN A 379 9.15 20.80 4.88
N VAL A 380 9.33 20.48 6.17
CA VAL A 380 9.73 19.16 6.63
C VAL A 380 8.53 18.42 7.23
N ILE A 381 8.39 17.16 6.87
CA ILE A 381 7.45 16.22 7.49
C ILE A 381 8.21 14.97 7.95
N VAL A 382 7.99 14.56 9.19
CA VAL A 382 8.65 13.36 9.74
C VAL A 382 7.81 12.14 9.39
N GLN A 383 8.41 11.22 8.64
CA GLN A 383 7.78 9.99 8.16
C GLN A 383 8.00 8.86 9.17
N VAL A 384 6.93 8.38 9.79
CA VAL A 384 6.96 7.46 10.94
C VAL A 384 6.27 6.16 10.55
N LYS A 385 6.92 5.01 10.74
CA LYS A 385 6.27 3.71 10.54
C LYS A 385 5.04 3.55 11.43
N ASN A 386 4.10 2.71 11.04
CA ASN A 386 2.86 2.49 11.80
C ASN A 386 3.11 1.96 13.22
N GLY A 387 4.18 1.18 13.42
CA GLY A 387 4.67 0.70 14.70
C GLY A 387 6.14 1.09 14.95
N ALA A 388 6.64 0.75 16.13
CA ALA A 388 7.96 1.18 16.63
C ALA A 388 9.12 0.24 16.29
N ILE A 389 8.85 -0.92 15.67
CA ILE A 389 9.88 -1.87 15.25
C ILE A 389 10.06 -1.82 13.74
N ASP A 390 9.28 -2.61 12.97
CA ASP A 390 9.49 -2.76 11.54
C ASP A 390 8.37 -3.56 10.87
N PHE A 391 7.22 -2.93 10.64
CA PHE A 391 6.14 -3.46 9.80
C PHE A 391 5.67 -4.89 10.13
N GLN A 392 5.80 -5.30 11.40
CA GLN A 392 5.45 -6.66 11.81
C GLN A 392 3.95 -6.93 11.60
N PRO A 393 3.51 -8.21 11.50
CA PRO A 393 2.10 -8.56 11.24
C PRO A 393 1.11 -7.84 12.14
N ARG A 394 1.50 -7.57 13.39
CA ARG A 394 0.86 -6.60 14.28
C ARG A 394 1.90 -5.90 15.15
N GLU A 395 1.73 -4.59 15.29
CA GLU A 395 2.44 -3.75 16.26
C GLU A 395 1.43 -2.80 16.93
N PRO A 396 1.66 -2.35 18.17
CA PRO A 396 0.97 -1.17 18.68
C PRO A 396 1.33 0.05 17.82
N PHE A 397 0.45 1.05 17.79
CA PHE A 397 0.74 2.29 17.08
C PHE A 397 2.02 2.95 17.61
N HIS A 398 2.80 3.59 16.73
CA HIS A 398 4.04 4.25 17.12
C HIS A 398 3.77 5.43 18.08
N PRO A 399 4.44 5.53 19.24
CA PRO A 399 4.15 6.57 20.24
C PRO A 399 4.39 8.02 19.75
N LEU A 400 5.19 8.23 18.70
CA LEU A 400 5.43 9.55 18.12
C LEU A 400 4.12 10.24 17.69
N PHE A 401 3.12 9.48 17.23
CA PHE A 401 1.81 10.03 16.84
C PHE A 401 1.07 10.72 18.01
N GLY A 402 1.35 10.36 19.26
CA GLY A 402 0.79 11.05 20.43
C GLY A 402 1.70 12.14 21.02
N ALA A 403 2.98 12.17 20.62
CA ALA A 403 4.02 12.92 21.32
C ALA A 403 4.53 14.16 20.57
N MET A 404 4.65 14.09 19.24
CA MET A 404 5.14 15.21 18.41
C MET A 404 4.00 16.19 18.11
N ARG A 405 3.95 17.30 18.83
CA ARG A 405 2.83 18.26 18.76
C ARG A 405 3.12 19.41 17.83
N LYS A 406 4.38 19.77 17.61
CA LYS A 406 4.79 20.95 16.84
C LYS A 406 5.26 20.62 15.42
N THR A 407 5.79 19.42 15.20
CA THR A 407 6.25 18.96 13.88
C THR A 407 5.19 18.13 13.16
N PRO A 408 4.98 18.33 11.84
CA PRO A 408 4.13 17.46 11.03
C PRO A 408 4.62 16.01 11.00
N LEU A 409 3.70 15.05 11.14
CA LEU A 409 3.97 13.62 10.98
C LEU A 409 3.21 13.06 9.78
N MET A 410 3.80 12.11 9.08
CA MET A 410 3.12 11.24 8.12
C MET A 410 3.33 9.77 8.48
N PRO A 411 2.29 8.91 8.47
CA PRO A 411 2.49 7.49 8.66
C PRO A 411 3.10 6.87 7.40
N GLU A 412 4.05 5.95 7.60
CA GLU A 412 4.57 5.03 6.61
C GLU A 412 3.96 3.65 6.89
N PHE A 413 3.31 3.08 5.87
CA PHE A 413 2.81 1.71 5.87
C PHE A 413 3.59 0.88 4.84
N GLN A 414 3.73 -0.41 5.08
CA GLN A 414 4.24 -1.34 4.08
C GLN A 414 3.07 -1.94 3.29
N ILE A 415 3.06 -1.75 1.97
CA ILE A 415 2.11 -2.44 1.09
C ILE A 415 2.73 -3.75 0.60
N THR A 416 4.03 -3.71 0.26
CA THR A 416 4.80 -4.95 0.04
C THR A 416 4.86 -5.75 1.34
N LYS A 417 4.76 -7.08 1.24
CA LYS A 417 4.52 -7.96 2.38
C LYS A 417 5.80 -8.65 2.85
N GLU A 418 6.80 -7.86 3.23
CA GLU A 418 8.07 -8.36 3.74
C GLU A 418 7.88 -9.33 4.90
N TYR A 419 6.96 -9.02 5.81
CA TYR A 419 6.71 -9.81 7.02
C TYR A 419 5.40 -10.58 6.99
N LEU A 420 4.74 -10.64 5.82
CA LEU A 420 3.37 -11.12 5.66
C LEU A 420 3.26 -12.16 4.54
N GLY A 421 4.34 -12.90 4.28
CA GLY A 421 4.38 -14.04 3.36
C GLY A 421 4.49 -13.69 1.88
N PHE A 422 5.15 -12.58 1.57
CA PHE A 422 5.53 -12.17 0.21
C PHE A 422 4.34 -12.22 -0.77
N SER A 423 4.53 -12.55 -2.05
CA SER A 423 3.41 -12.60 -3.00
C SER A 423 2.52 -13.84 -2.87
N THR A 424 2.88 -14.85 -2.08
CA THR A 424 2.14 -16.14 -2.04
C THR A 424 1.09 -16.24 -0.94
N HIS A 425 1.12 -15.39 0.08
CA HIS A 425 0.16 -15.43 1.18
C HIS A 425 -0.97 -14.42 0.97
N LEU A 426 -2.24 -14.83 1.07
CA LEU A 426 -3.33 -13.87 1.15
C LEU A 426 -3.29 -13.19 2.53
N ALA A 427 -3.04 -11.88 2.54
CA ALA A 427 -3.10 -11.01 3.71
C ALA A 427 -3.58 -9.61 3.28
N TYR A 428 -4.88 -9.35 3.44
CA TYR A 428 -5.49 -8.06 3.13
C TYR A 428 -5.16 -7.03 4.22
N LEU A 429 -4.50 -5.94 3.84
CA LEU A 429 -3.90 -4.97 4.77
C LEU A 429 -4.83 -3.82 5.16
N GLY A 430 -6.02 -3.72 4.56
CA GLY A 430 -7.03 -2.71 4.95
C GLY A 430 -7.29 -2.67 6.46
N PRO A 431 -7.53 -3.82 7.13
CA PRO A 431 -7.63 -3.91 8.59
C PRO A 431 -6.39 -3.42 9.34
N LEU A 432 -5.17 -3.71 8.87
CA LEU A 432 -3.92 -3.27 9.50
C LEU A 432 -3.77 -1.75 9.45
N PHE A 433 -4.01 -1.16 8.27
CA PHE A 433 -3.94 0.27 8.07
C PHE A 433 -5.00 0.99 8.94
N SER A 434 -6.24 0.49 8.93
CA SER A 434 -7.34 1.06 9.71
C SER A 434 -7.12 0.91 11.22
N GLU A 435 -6.65 -0.25 11.69
CA GLU A 435 -6.30 -0.49 13.10
C GLU A 435 -5.32 0.56 13.62
N THR A 436 -4.31 0.92 12.81
CA THR A 436 -3.35 1.97 13.16
C THR A 436 -3.99 3.36 13.10
N LEU A 437 -4.62 3.71 11.98
CA LEU A 437 -5.18 5.05 11.74
C LEU A 437 -6.27 5.41 12.77
N GLN A 438 -7.05 4.42 13.23
CA GLN A 438 -8.11 4.60 14.21
C GLN A 438 -7.64 4.44 15.66
N ALA A 439 -6.38 4.08 15.91
CA ALA A 439 -5.85 3.97 17.25
C ALA A 439 -5.91 5.32 17.98
N ASP A 440 -6.53 5.34 19.16
CA ASP A 440 -6.66 6.54 19.98
C ASP A 440 -5.38 6.77 20.79
N THR A 441 -4.68 7.86 20.48
CA THR A 441 -3.43 8.24 21.15
C THR A 441 -3.68 8.87 22.52
N TYR A 442 -4.90 9.31 22.81
CA TYR A 442 -5.28 10.12 23.98
C TYR A 442 -4.49 11.42 24.15
N ALA A 443 -3.73 11.88 23.15
CA ALA A 443 -2.83 13.03 23.28
C ALA A 443 -3.55 14.35 23.64
N ARG A 444 -4.82 14.50 23.22
CA ARG A 444 -5.75 15.56 23.63
C ARG A 444 -7.05 14.98 24.21
N GLY A 445 -6.94 13.88 24.96
CA GLY A 445 -8.09 13.14 25.50
C GLY A 445 -8.70 12.17 24.49
N LYS A 446 -9.82 11.55 24.85
CA LYS A 446 -10.48 10.51 24.03
C LYS A 446 -10.86 11.04 22.65
N GLY A 447 -10.66 10.22 21.63
CA GLY A 447 -10.90 10.54 20.23
C GLY A 447 -9.71 11.22 19.53
N SER A 448 -8.51 11.16 20.11
CA SER A 448 -7.26 11.69 19.56
C SER A 448 -6.59 10.65 18.64
N THR A 449 -7.25 10.26 17.56
CA THR A 449 -6.77 9.16 16.72
C THR A 449 -5.48 9.51 15.96
N VAL A 450 -4.71 8.49 15.56
CA VAL A 450 -3.56 8.67 14.65
C VAL A 450 -3.98 9.41 13.37
N ALA A 451 -5.13 9.07 12.79
CA ALA A 451 -5.69 9.76 11.62
C ALA A 451 -5.83 11.27 11.86
N LYS A 452 -6.41 11.69 12.99
CA LYS A 452 -6.56 13.12 13.34
C LYS A 452 -5.22 13.83 13.61
N THR A 453 -4.21 13.07 14.01
CA THR A 453 -2.85 13.60 14.18
C THR A 453 -2.27 13.96 12.82
N VAL A 454 -2.31 13.01 11.88
CA VAL A 454 -1.61 13.13 10.59
C VAL A 454 -2.37 13.96 9.56
N ASP A 455 -3.69 14.12 9.72
CA ASP A 455 -4.51 15.07 8.95
C ASP A 455 -4.52 16.49 9.54
N GLY A 456 -3.77 16.72 10.63
CA GLY A 456 -3.55 18.04 11.21
C GLY A 456 -4.69 18.58 12.07
N ARG A 457 -5.80 17.85 12.25
CA ARG A 457 -6.95 18.31 13.05
C ARG A 457 -6.71 18.28 14.56
N LEU A 458 -5.76 17.47 15.04
CA LEU A 458 -5.55 17.26 16.48
C LEU A 458 -4.75 18.38 17.16
N PHE A 459 -3.67 18.84 16.53
CA PHE A 459 -2.73 19.81 17.09
C PHE A 459 -2.77 21.10 16.27
N THR A 460 -3.76 21.96 16.57
CA THR A 460 -4.08 23.18 15.82
C THR A 460 -3.53 24.45 16.47
N GLU A 461 -2.82 24.34 17.60
CA GLU A 461 -2.32 25.51 18.34
C GLU A 461 -1.23 26.29 17.58
N ASN A 462 -0.62 25.67 16.57
CA ASN A 462 0.36 26.32 15.71
C ASN A 462 -0.33 27.08 14.57
N LYS A 463 -0.06 28.38 14.45
CA LYS A 463 -0.59 29.25 13.37
C LYS A 463 -0.07 28.92 11.96
N ARG A 464 0.73 27.86 11.80
CA ARG A 464 1.35 27.49 10.52
C ARG A 464 0.49 26.44 9.81
N THR A 465 0.32 26.60 8.49
CA THR A 465 -0.29 25.56 7.66
C THR A 465 0.54 24.29 7.77
N ARG A 466 -0.05 23.22 8.30
CA ARG A 466 0.65 21.97 8.58
C ARG A 466 0.68 21.10 7.32
N LEU A 467 1.85 20.61 6.93
CA LEU A 467 1.94 19.52 5.96
C LEU A 467 1.18 18.31 6.52
N THR A 468 0.45 17.61 5.66
CA THR A 468 -0.24 16.37 6.02
C THR A 468 0.10 15.33 4.97
N GLY A 469 0.28 14.09 5.38
CA GLY A 469 0.61 13.06 4.41
C GLY A 469 0.56 11.66 4.95
N ILE A 470 0.74 10.72 4.02
CA ILE A 470 0.83 9.29 4.24
C ILE A 470 1.68 8.67 3.13
N ALA A 471 2.50 7.70 3.49
CA ALA A 471 3.35 6.95 2.55
C ALA A 471 3.06 5.45 2.63
N GLY A 472 3.10 4.80 1.47
CA GLY A 472 3.03 3.35 1.34
C GLY A 472 4.28 2.84 0.63
N VAL A 473 5.02 1.90 1.23
CA VAL A 473 6.10 1.18 0.55
C VAL A 473 5.46 0.27 -0.51
N ALA A 474 5.69 0.59 -1.78
CA ALA A 474 4.99 0.00 -2.91
C ALA A 474 5.23 -1.51 -3.02
N ASN A 475 4.21 -2.25 -3.45
CA ASN A 475 4.28 -3.68 -3.78
C ASN A 475 4.30 -3.92 -5.30
N ILE A 476 4.78 -2.94 -6.07
CA ILE A 476 4.61 -2.88 -7.52
C ILE A 476 5.93 -3.28 -8.19
N GLY A 477 5.88 -4.16 -9.19
CA GLY A 477 7.01 -4.57 -10.01
C GLY A 477 6.59 -4.94 -11.43
N ALA A 478 7.54 -5.45 -12.21
CA ALA A 478 7.39 -5.72 -13.64
C ALA A 478 6.49 -6.92 -13.99
N ASP A 479 6.01 -7.68 -13.00
CA ASP A 479 5.05 -8.77 -13.20
C ASP A 479 3.78 -8.27 -13.90
N ARG A 480 3.13 -9.14 -14.68
CA ARG A 480 1.98 -8.76 -15.50
C ARG A 480 0.80 -8.21 -14.68
N ASN A 481 0.60 -8.74 -13.48
CA ASN A 481 -0.43 -8.31 -12.54
C ASN A 481 0.05 -7.19 -11.60
N TRP A 482 1.24 -6.63 -11.82
CA TRP A 482 1.92 -5.56 -11.08
C TRP A 482 2.36 -5.92 -9.66
N SER A 483 1.66 -6.80 -8.95
CA SER A 483 1.85 -7.03 -7.51
C SER A 483 2.26 -8.45 -7.14
N GLY A 484 2.64 -9.29 -8.11
CA GLY A 484 2.99 -10.70 -7.94
C GLY A 484 1.78 -11.61 -7.72
N SER A 485 0.80 -11.17 -6.93
CA SER A 485 -0.48 -11.85 -6.69
C SER A 485 -1.68 -10.94 -6.95
N ILE A 486 -2.80 -11.53 -7.38
CA ILE A 486 -4.06 -10.80 -7.62
C ILE A 486 -4.55 -10.10 -6.34
N PHE A 487 -4.51 -10.76 -5.18
CA PHE A 487 -4.98 -10.15 -3.94
C PHE A 487 -4.06 -9.04 -3.41
N ASP A 488 -2.81 -8.97 -3.87
CA ASP A 488 -1.91 -7.88 -3.50
C ASP A 488 -2.26 -6.55 -4.18
N GLN A 489 -3.04 -6.61 -5.27
CA GLN A 489 -3.65 -5.42 -5.86
C GLN A 489 -4.65 -4.78 -4.88
N ALA A 490 -5.35 -5.58 -4.08
CA ALA A 490 -6.30 -5.09 -3.07
C ALA A 490 -5.60 -4.27 -1.98
N ASN A 491 -4.32 -4.55 -1.69
CA ASN A 491 -3.53 -3.83 -0.71
C ASN A 491 -3.10 -2.46 -1.22
N TRP A 492 -2.69 -2.37 -2.50
CA TRP A 492 -2.46 -1.09 -3.16
C TRP A 492 -3.75 -0.27 -3.23
N TYR A 493 -4.88 -0.90 -3.59
CA TYR A 493 -6.19 -0.27 -3.60
C TYR A 493 -6.56 0.29 -2.22
N ALA A 494 -6.50 -0.54 -1.18
CA ALA A 494 -6.88 -0.14 0.17
C ALA A 494 -6.01 0.98 0.74
N TYR A 495 -4.70 0.92 0.48
CA TYR A 495 -3.78 1.99 0.81
C TYR A 495 -4.25 3.32 0.18
N GLY A 496 -4.49 3.34 -1.14
CA GLY A 496 -4.87 4.57 -1.83
C GLY A 496 -6.22 5.12 -1.38
N ARG A 497 -7.22 4.27 -1.12
CA ARG A 497 -8.51 4.69 -0.57
C ARG A 497 -8.34 5.32 0.83
N LEU A 498 -7.56 4.70 1.72
CA LEU A 498 -7.28 5.25 3.04
C LEU A 498 -6.38 6.49 3.02
N ALA A 499 -5.52 6.62 2.00
CA ALA A 499 -4.74 7.83 1.79
C ALA A 499 -5.61 9.02 1.37
N TRP A 500 -6.69 8.76 0.63
CA TRP A 500 -7.72 9.75 0.34
C TRP A 500 -8.53 10.12 1.59
N ASP A 501 -9.07 9.12 2.28
CA ASP A 501 -9.81 9.31 3.53
C ASP A 501 -9.48 8.20 4.56
N PRO A 502 -8.70 8.54 5.60
CA PRO A 502 -8.31 7.60 6.66
C PRO A 502 -9.46 7.02 7.47
N GLN A 503 -10.70 7.50 7.29
CA GLN A 503 -11.89 7.08 8.01
C GLN A 503 -12.69 5.98 7.31
N LEU A 504 -12.30 5.57 6.09
CA LEU A 504 -13.01 4.54 5.34
C LEU A 504 -12.93 3.17 6.02
N SER A 505 -14.02 2.40 5.86
CA SER A 505 -14.11 1.01 6.35
C SER A 505 -13.29 0.06 5.45
N PRO A 506 -12.43 -0.79 6.04
CA PRO A 506 -11.75 -1.85 5.28
C PRO A 506 -12.72 -2.78 4.53
N GLN A 507 -13.88 -3.08 5.11
CA GLN A 507 -14.89 -3.92 4.47
C GLN A 507 -15.49 -3.23 3.24
N ALA A 508 -15.80 -1.93 3.33
CA ALA A 508 -16.34 -1.18 2.20
C ALA A 508 -15.31 -1.09 1.05
N ILE A 509 -14.04 -0.86 1.40
CA ILE A 509 -12.94 -0.86 0.43
C ILE A 509 -12.79 -2.24 -0.24
N ALA A 510 -12.84 -3.32 0.53
CA ALA A 510 -12.78 -4.68 -0.02
C ALA A 510 -13.97 -4.95 -0.97
N GLN A 511 -15.18 -4.53 -0.61
CA GLN A 511 -16.36 -4.65 -1.47
C GLN A 511 -16.21 -3.85 -2.78
N GLU A 512 -15.71 -2.60 -2.71
CA GLU A 512 -15.40 -1.79 -3.90
C GLU A 512 -14.42 -2.55 -4.81
N TRP A 513 -13.30 -3.00 -4.26
CA TRP A 513 -12.26 -3.69 -5.02
C TRP A 513 -12.74 -5.02 -5.62
N VAL A 514 -13.41 -5.89 -4.85
CA VAL A 514 -13.90 -7.19 -5.36
C VAL A 514 -14.89 -7.00 -6.51
N ARG A 515 -15.76 -5.99 -6.43
CA ARG A 515 -16.71 -5.66 -7.51
C ARG A 515 -16.02 -5.20 -8.79
N MET A 516 -14.98 -4.39 -8.65
CA MET A 516 -14.20 -3.88 -9.78
C MET A 516 -13.25 -4.96 -10.36
N THR A 517 -12.72 -5.85 -9.53
CA THR A 517 -11.71 -6.83 -9.92
C THR A 517 -12.30 -8.17 -10.34
N PHE A 518 -13.36 -8.66 -9.70
CA PHE A 518 -13.90 -9.99 -9.98
C PHE A 518 -15.32 -9.95 -10.55
N SER A 519 -16.30 -9.62 -9.71
CA SER A 519 -17.72 -9.74 -10.06
C SER A 519 -18.60 -8.86 -9.17
N ASN A 520 -19.76 -8.44 -9.69
CA ASN A 520 -20.81 -7.77 -8.92
C ASN A 520 -21.82 -8.75 -8.27
N ASP A 521 -21.74 -10.04 -8.57
CA ASP A 521 -22.59 -11.09 -8.00
C ASP A 521 -22.35 -11.21 -6.48
N PRO A 522 -23.36 -11.00 -5.61
CA PRO A 522 -23.24 -11.19 -4.18
C PRO A 522 -22.67 -12.56 -3.78
N ALA A 523 -22.97 -13.62 -4.54
CA ALA A 523 -22.47 -14.97 -4.31
C ALA A 523 -20.96 -15.13 -4.58
N VAL A 524 -20.31 -14.11 -5.14
CA VAL A 524 -18.85 -13.98 -5.24
C VAL A 524 -18.34 -12.91 -4.28
N VAL A 525 -19.01 -11.76 -4.21
CA VAL A 525 -18.56 -10.61 -3.42
C VAL A 525 -18.48 -10.95 -1.93
N GLU A 526 -19.53 -11.52 -1.35
CA GLU A 526 -19.61 -11.79 0.09
C GLU A 526 -18.52 -12.76 0.58
N PRO A 527 -18.36 -13.97 0.00
CA PRO A 527 -17.33 -14.91 0.46
C PRO A 527 -15.90 -14.40 0.23
N VAL A 528 -15.63 -13.68 -0.87
CA VAL A 528 -14.29 -13.12 -1.12
C VAL A 528 -13.97 -12.00 -0.13
N VAL A 529 -14.93 -11.12 0.18
CA VAL A 529 -14.73 -10.05 1.17
C VAL A 529 -14.53 -10.63 2.57
N ASP A 530 -15.30 -11.65 2.97
CA ASP A 530 -15.11 -12.33 4.26
C ASP A 530 -13.72 -12.97 4.36
N MET A 531 -13.30 -13.70 3.31
CA MET A 531 -11.96 -14.27 3.19
C MET A 531 -10.87 -13.20 3.34
N MET A 532 -11.01 -12.05 2.65
CA MET A 532 -10.07 -10.94 2.76
C MET A 532 -10.00 -10.40 4.19
N LEU A 533 -11.13 -10.15 4.84
CA LEU A 533 -11.15 -9.52 6.17
C LEU A 533 -10.51 -10.39 7.27
N ARG A 534 -10.59 -11.72 7.16
CA ARG A 534 -9.98 -12.66 8.11
C ARG A 534 -8.50 -12.93 7.84
N SER A 535 -8.05 -12.74 6.60
CA SER A 535 -6.72 -13.16 6.14
C SER A 535 -5.52 -12.58 6.89
N ARG A 536 -5.54 -11.29 7.26
CA ARG A 536 -4.44 -10.68 8.02
C ARG A 536 -4.32 -11.26 9.42
N GLU A 537 -5.45 -11.55 10.08
CA GLU A 537 -5.42 -12.16 11.41
C GLU A 537 -4.94 -13.61 11.34
N ALA A 538 -5.30 -14.36 10.28
CA ALA A 538 -4.74 -15.69 10.05
C ALA A 538 -3.20 -15.65 10.03
N VAL A 539 -2.61 -14.67 9.33
CA VAL A 539 -1.15 -14.48 9.29
C VAL A 539 -0.56 -14.13 10.65
N VAL A 540 -1.22 -13.27 11.42
CA VAL A 540 -0.82 -12.99 12.82
C VAL A 540 -0.83 -14.27 13.63
N ASP A 541 -1.89 -15.07 13.53
CA ASP A 541 -2.10 -16.28 14.31
C ASP A 541 -1.04 -17.36 14.04
N TYR A 542 -0.72 -17.67 12.77
CA TYR A 542 0.29 -18.68 12.46
C TYR A 542 1.73 -18.18 12.48
N MET A 543 1.99 -16.85 12.51
CA MET A 543 3.36 -16.32 12.60
C MET A 543 3.72 -15.80 14.00
N THR A 544 2.93 -14.85 14.52
CA THR A 544 3.31 -13.97 15.65
C THR A 544 2.10 -13.57 16.53
N PRO A 545 1.37 -14.54 17.12
CA PRO A 545 0.17 -14.25 17.89
C PRO A 545 0.46 -13.58 19.24
N LEU A 546 -0.58 -13.04 19.88
CA LEU A 546 -0.56 -12.53 21.27
C LEU A 546 0.43 -11.37 21.53
N GLY A 547 0.91 -10.69 20.49
CA GLY A 547 1.90 -9.62 20.58
C GLY A 547 3.35 -10.09 20.41
N LEU A 548 3.57 -11.36 20.08
CA LEU A 548 4.84 -11.78 19.50
C LEU A 548 5.11 -10.99 18.21
N HIS A 549 6.38 -10.88 17.87
CA HIS A 549 6.86 -10.15 16.72
C HIS A 549 8.30 -10.60 16.43
N HIS A 550 8.75 -10.34 15.22
CA HIS A 550 10.13 -10.53 14.80
C HIS A 550 10.60 -11.99 14.92
N LEU A 551 9.79 -12.96 14.48
CA LEU A 551 10.10 -14.40 14.57
C LEU A 551 10.61 -15.01 13.25
N MET A 552 10.96 -14.18 12.27
CA MET A 552 11.42 -14.60 10.95
C MET A 552 12.94 -14.80 10.85
N GLY A 553 13.36 -15.63 9.91
CA GLY A 553 14.76 -15.85 9.54
C GLY A 553 15.47 -14.56 9.14
N ARG A 554 16.66 -14.35 9.71
CA ARG A 554 17.43 -13.11 9.55
C ARG A 554 17.74 -12.81 8.08
N GLY A 555 17.58 -11.55 7.70
CA GLY A 555 17.96 -11.02 6.40
C GLY A 555 16.92 -11.26 5.31
N HIS A 556 16.43 -12.49 5.15
CA HIS A 556 15.46 -12.81 4.09
C HIS A 556 13.99 -12.70 4.52
N HIS A 557 13.64 -12.91 5.79
CA HIS A 557 12.30 -12.69 6.36
C HIS A 557 11.18 -13.64 5.88
N TYR A 558 11.51 -14.65 5.07
CA TYR A 558 10.54 -15.59 4.46
C TYR A 558 9.86 -16.56 5.44
N GLY A 559 10.63 -17.18 6.34
CA GLY A 559 10.17 -18.32 7.15
C GLY A 559 10.47 -18.17 8.64
N PRO A 560 9.94 -19.07 9.49
CA PRO A 560 10.16 -19.05 10.93
C PRO A 560 11.63 -19.30 11.27
N ALA A 561 12.16 -18.49 12.17
CA ALA A 561 13.42 -18.76 12.87
C ALA A 561 13.41 -18.20 14.29
N PRO A 562 12.41 -18.54 15.14
CA PRO A 562 12.33 -17.99 16.50
C PRO A 562 13.55 -18.32 17.37
N TRP A 563 14.37 -19.30 16.97
CA TRP A 563 15.63 -19.66 17.63
C TRP A 563 16.82 -18.77 17.27
N ASP A 564 16.73 -17.94 16.23
CA ASP A 564 17.87 -17.16 15.75
C ASP A 564 18.37 -16.20 16.84
N ALA A 565 19.68 -16.25 17.08
CA ALA A 565 20.39 -15.52 18.12
C ALA A 565 21.84 -15.22 17.71
N GLY A 566 22.54 -14.39 18.48
CA GLY A 566 23.99 -14.22 18.37
C GLY A 566 24.45 -13.44 17.14
N SER A 567 23.60 -12.57 16.59
CA SER A 567 24.05 -11.53 15.66
C SER A 567 25.03 -10.55 16.31
N GLU A 568 25.67 -9.73 15.49
CA GLU A 568 26.35 -8.51 15.92
C GLU A 568 25.42 -7.47 16.59
N ARG A 569 24.11 -7.66 16.49
CA ARG A 569 23.06 -6.69 16.80
C ARG A 569 21.87 -7.43 17.43
N PRO A 570 21.83 -7.67 18.75
CA PRO A 570 20.78 -8.49 19.38
C PRO A 570 19.35 -8.03 19.02
N ASP A 571 19.15 -6.74 18.75
CA ASP A 571 17.90 -6.14 18.27
C ASP A 571 17.51 -6.52 16.82
N TRP A 572 18.30 -7.36 16.15
CA TRP A 572 17.97 -8.06 14.90
C TRP A 572 17.61 -9.53 15.11
N ASP A 573 17.69 -10.03 16.34
CA ASP A 573 17.46 -11.43 16.65
C ASP A 573 16.07 -11.66 17.23
N PRO A 574 15.33 -12.69 16.77
CA PRO A 574 14.06 -13.09 17.38
C PRO A 574 14.10 -13.27 18.90
N VAL A 575 15.17 -13.88 19.43
CA VAL A 575 15.30 -14.13 20.88
C VAL A 575 15.32 -12.88 21.74
N TYR A 576 15.75 -11.74 21.19
CA TYR A 576 15.73 -10.45 21.88
C TYR A 576 14.30 -9.98 22.18
N TYR A 577 13.37 -10.29 21.26
CA TYR A 577 11.99 -9.83 21.33
C TYR A 577 11.13 -10.75 22.19
N HIS A 578 11.11 -12.04 21.91
CA HIS A 578 10.18 -12.94 22.60
C HIS A 578 10.68 -13.35 23.99
N ARG A 579 11.99 -13.32 24.26
CA ARG A 579 12.59 -13.61 25.58
C ARG A 579 12.01 -14.85 26.28
N ALA A 580 11.81 -15.91 25.52
CA ALA A 580 11.20 -17.14 26.02
C ALA A 580 12.22 -17.89 26.90
N ASP A 581 11.77 -18.39 28.03
CA ASP A 581 12.53 -19.26 28.92
C ASP A 581 11.61 -20.32 29.56
N ARG A 582 12.11 -21.06 30.56
CA ARG A 582 11.32 -22.09 31.26
C ARG A 582 10.13 -21.52 32.05
N ASN A 583 10.18 -20.25 32.42
CA ASN A 583 9.21 -19.62 33.30
C ASN A 583 8.14 -18.86 32.51
N GLY A 584 8.49 -18.24 31.39
CA GLY A 584 7.54 -17.46 30.59
C GLY A 584 8.07 -16.99 29.24
N ILE A 585 7.33 -16.04 28.66
CA ILE A 585 7.62 -15.43 27.35
C ILE A 585 7.08 -13.99 27.33
N GLY A 586 7.66 -13.15 26.46
CA GLY A 586 7.25 -11.78 26.17
C GLY A 586 8.31 -10.76 26.57
N PHE A 587 8.11 -9.49 26.21
CA PHE A 587 9.03 -8.42 26.55
C PHE A 587 8.42 -7.52 27.62
N ASP A 588 8.99 -7.46 28.83
CA ASP A 588 8.54 -6.50 29.84
C ASP A 588 8.93 -5.06 29.42
N ARG A 589 7.94 -4.35 28.87
CA ARG A 589 8.02 -2.93 28.51
C ARG A 589 7.17 -2.07 29.46
N SER A 590 6.62 -2.66 30.52
CA SER A 590 5.93 -1.96 31.59
C SER A 590 6.91 -1.14 32.43
N ALA A 591 6.42 -0.48 33.48
CA ALA A 591 7.25 0.32 34.38
C ALA A 591 8.34 -0.49 35.12
N SER A 592 8.20 -1.82 35.23
CA SER A 592 9.24 -2.69 35.82
C SER A 592 10.31 -3.17 34.85
N GLY A 593 10.08 -3.01 33.54
CA GLY A 593 10.99 -3.45 32.49
C GLY A 593 11.67 -2.29 31.76
N SER A 594 11.61 -2.25 30.42
CA SER A 594 12.21 -1.15 29.63
C SER A 594 11.48 0.20 29.80
N ASN A 595 10.28 0.17 30.40
CA ASN A 595 9.39 1.30 30.57
C ASN A 595 9.02 2.02 29.26
N ALA A 596 8.99 1.31 28.13
CA ALA A 596 8.55 1.88 26.86
C ALA A 596 7.08 2.35 26.91
N VAL A 597 6.24 1.77 27.78
CA VAL A 597 4.86 2.25 28.00
C VAL A 597 4.78 3.73 28.39
N ALA A 598 5.82 4.28 29.05
CA ALA A 598 5.86 5.69 29.43
C ALA A 598 5.97 6.66 28.24
N GLN A 599 6.29 6.17 27.04
CA GLN A 599 6.31 6.98 25.82
C GLN A 599 4.90 7.28 25.29
N TYR A 600 3.89 6.52 25.73
CA TYR A 600 2.49 6.75 25.38
C TYR A 600 1.82 7.75 26.32
N ALA A 601 0.70 8.35 25.89
CA ALA A 601 -0.10 9.21 26.76
C ALA A 601 -0.58 8.44 28.00
N PRO A 602 -0.73 9.09 29.18
CA PRO A 602 -1.04 8.39 30.43
C PRO A 602 -2.23 7.43 30.40
N PRO A 603 -3.36 7.72 29.72
CA PRO A 603 -4.46 6.75 29.60
C PRO A 603 -4.08 5.46 28.86
N VAL A 604 -3.28 5.57 27.80
CA VAL A 604 -2.79 4.43 27.02
C VAL A 604 -1.74 3.66 27.82
N ALA A 605 -0.78 4.37 28.41
CA ALA A 605 0.26 3.77 29.26
C ALA A 605 -0.33 2.95 30.42
N ARG A 606 -1.42 3.41 31.04
CA ARG A 606 -2.13 2.67 32.10
C ARG A 606 -2.82 1.39 31.63
N VAL A 607 -3.23 1.32 30.35
CA VAL A 607 -3.83 0.11 29.78
C VAL A 607 -2.75 -0.85 29.33
N PHE A 608 -1.76 -0.36 28.57
CA PHE A 608 -0.68 -1.19 28.04
C PHE A 608 0.26 -1.68 29.13
N GLY A 609 0.51 -0.89 30.17
CA GLY A 609 1.38 -1.24 31.30
C GLY A 609 0.72 -2.10 32.38
N ASP A 610 -0.56 -2.42 32.27
CA ASP A 610 -1.28 -3.30 33.22
C ASP A 610 -1.62 -4.62 32.53
N VAL A 611 -1.01 -5.71 33.01
CA VAL A 611 -1.18 -7.07 32.46
C VAL A 611 -2.64 -7.55 32.47
N GLN A 612 -3.49 -7.02 33.36
CA GLN A 612 -4.91 -7.38 33.43
C GLN A 612 -5.79 -6.57 32.47
N ARG A 613 -5.24 -5.50 31.88
CA ARG A 613 -5.98 -4.56 31.01
C ARG A 613 -5.48 -4.53 29.58
N VAL A 614 -4.22 -4.89 29.36
CA VAL A 614 -3.63 -4.92 28.02
C VAL A 614 -4.44 -5.86 27.13
N PRO A 615 -4.79 -5.47 25.89
CA PRO A 615 -5.41 -6.38 24.94
C PRO A 615 -4.49 -7.58 24.68
N GLU A 616 -5.01 -8.81 24.69
CA GLU A 616 -4.18 -10.03 24.54
C GLU A 616 -3.34 -10.04 23.27
N ARG A 617 -3.85 -9.47 22.18
CA ARG A 617 -3.13 -9.28 20.91
C ARG A 617 -1.88 -8.38 21.01
N LEU A 618 -1.64 -7.74 22.14
CA LEU A 618 -0.47 -6.92 22.48
C LEU A 618 0.19 -7.35 23.79
N LEU A 619 -0.25 -8.45 24.42
CA LEU A 619 0.22 -8.87 25.75
C LEU A 619 1.74 -9.07 25.76
N LEU A 620 2.25 -9.92 24.87
CA LEU A 620 3.66 -10.29 24.81
C LEU A 620 4.55 -9.18 24.23
N TRP A 621 3.94 -8.12 23.69
CA TRP A 621 4.65 -6.89 23.34
C TRP A 621 5.01 -6.08 24.58
N PHE A 622 4.13 -6.02 25.58
CA PHE A 622 4.31 -5.14 26.74
C PHE A 622 4.72 -5.88 28.02
N HIS A 623 4.49 -7.18 28.10
CA HIS A 623 4.71 -7.98 29.31
C HIS A 623 5.46 -9.26 28.99
N HIS A 624 6.41 -9.61 29.87
CA HIS A 624 6.86 -10.99 30.04
C HIS A 624 5.94 -11.63 31.07
N VAL A 625 5.26 -12.72 30.70
CA VAL A 625 4.29 -13.40 31.57
C VAL A 625 4.59 -14.89 31.71
N PRO A 626 4.26 -15.50 32.86
CA PRO A 626 4.43 -16.93 33.05
C PRO A 626 3.58 -17.74 32.07
N TRP A 627 4.06 -18.91 31.69
CA TRP A 627 3.32 -19.83 30.81
C TRP A 627 1.96 -20.29 31.36
N ASP A 628 1.75 -20.23 32.68
CA ASP A 628 0.48 -20.53 33.36
C ASP A 628 -0.46 -19.33 33.50
N HIS A 629 -0.07 -18.16 32.96
CA HIS A 629 -0.94 -16.98 32.93
C HIS A 629 -2.27 -17.32 32.25
N ARG A 630 -3.39 -16.95 32.88
CA ARG A 630 -4.73 -17.27 32.39
C ARG A 630 -5.19 -16.23 31.39
N MET A 631 -5.36 -16.68 30.15
CA MET A 631 -5.93 -15.89 29.07
C MET A 631 -7.45 -15.72 29.27
N ALA A 632 -8.07 -14.81 28.54
CA ALA A 632 -9.51 -14.55 28.52
C ALA A 632 -10.33 -15.80 28.10
N SER A 633 -9.73 -16.69 27.31
CA SER A 633 -10.29 -18.01 26.98
C SER A 633 -10.35 -18.98 28.16
N GLY A 634 -9.67 -18.67 29.27
CA GLY A 634 -9.43 -19.55 30.42
C GLY A 634 -8.24 -20.51 30.26
N ARG A 635 -7.69 -20.63 29.04
CA ARG A 635 -6.49 -21.43 28.76
C ARG A 635 -5.27 -20.80 29.45
N PRO A 636 -4.30 -21.61 29.92
CA PRO A 636 -2.95 -21.12 30.17
C PRO A 636 -2.35 -20.50 28.89
N LEU A 637 -1.43 -19.55 29.03
CA LEU A 637 -0.76 -18.90 27.92
C LEU A 637 -0.13 -19.89 26.94
N TRP A 638 0.51 -20.95 27.43
CA TRP A 638 1.07 -22.00 26.58
C TRP A 638 0.02 -22.64 25.66
N ASP A 639 -1.11 -23.04 26.23
CA ASP A 639 -2.21 -23.67 25.51
C ASP A 639 -2.88 -22.71 24.52
N GLU A 640 -3.02 -21.43 24.89
CA GLU A 640 -3.54 -20.40 23.99
C GLU A 640 -2.57 -20.14 22.84
N LEU A 641 -1.27 -20.05 23.10
CA LEU A 641 -0.25 -19.86 22.06
C LEU A 641 -0.29 -21.00 21.03
N VAL A 642 -0.32 -22.24 21.50
CA VAL A 642 -0.44 -23.43 20.63
C VAL A 642 -1.76 -23.41 19.85
N TRP A 643 -2.86 -23.06 20.50
CA TRP A 643 -4.18 -22.95 19.85
C TRP A 643 -4.19 -21.88 18.76
N ARG A 644 -3.54 -20.73 18.97
CA ARG A 644 -3.44 -19.64 17.97
C ARG A 644 -2.69 -20.09 16.73
N TYR A 645 -1.56 -20.78 16.89
CA TYR A 645 -0.83 -21.32 15.75
C TYR A 645 -1.68 -22.32 14.94
N ASP A 646 -2.42 -23.21 15.61
CA ASP A 646 -3.36 -24.12 14.94
C ASP A 646 -4.52 -23.38 14.26
N HIS A 647 -5.07 -22.36 14.93
CA HIS A 647 -6.15 -21.53 14.41
C HIS A 647 -5.75 -20.82 13.11
N GLY A 648 -4.54 -20.25 13.06
CA GLY A 648 -4.03 -19.61 11.84
C GLY A 648 -3.95 -20.57 10.65
N VAL A 649 -3.54 -21.83 10.87
CA VAL A 649 -3.54 -22.86 9.82
C VAL A 649 -4.98 -23.21 9.40
N ALA A 650 -5.88 -23.38 10.37
CA ALA A 650 -7.28 -23.69 10.12
C ALA A 650 -7.99 -22.58 9.32
N GLU A 651 -7.70 -21.31 9.59
CA GLU A 651 -8.22 -20.19 8.80
C GLU A 651 -7.72 -20.26 7.35
N VAL A 652 -6.46 -20.61 7.08
CA VAL A 652 -5.97 -20.78 5.70
C VAL A 652 -6.67 -21.94 4.99
N VAL A 653 -6.95 -23.04 5.69
CA VAL A 653 -7.77 -24.14 5.15
C VAL A 653 -9.17 -23.65 4.80
N ALA A 654 -9.81 -22.86 5.68
CA ALA A 654 -11.12 -22.28 5.41
C ALA A 654 -11.10 -21.33 4.20
N MET A 655 -10.07 -20.49 4.06
CA MET A 655 -9.88 -19.63 2.89
C MET A 655 -9.78 -20.45 1.59
N ARG A 656 -9.06 -21.58 1.61
CA ARG A 656 -8.99 -22.50 0.46
C ARG A 656 -10.35 -23.08 0.11
N THR A 657 -11.11 -23.54 1.09
CA THR A 657 -12.47 -24.08 0.87
C THR A 657 -13.39 -23.00 0.29
N SER A 658 -13.41 -21.79 0.87
CA SER A 658 -14.20 -20.67 0.35
C SER A 658 -13.81 -20.31 -1.09
N TRP A 659 -12.52 -20.35 -1.44
CA TRP A 659 -12.09 -20.11 -2.82
C TRP A 659 -12.51 -21.25 -3.76
N GLN A 660 -12.42 -22.51 -3.33
CA GLN A 660 -12.84 -23.67 -4.11
C GLN A 660 -14.32 -23.61 -4.51
N ASP A 661 -15.18 -23.12 -3.62
CA ASP A 661 -16.62 -22.97 -3.87
C ASP A 661 -16.95 -21.89 -4.95
N LEU A 662 -15.93 -21.11 -5.37
CA LEU A 662 -16.04 -20.11 -6.44
C LEU A 662 -15.58 -20.65 -7.81
N ALA A 663 -15.25 -21.93 -7.92
CA ALA A 663 -14.88 -22.55 -9.19
C ALA A 663 -15.93 -22.28 -10.28
N GLY A 664 -15.49 -21.80 -11.44
CA GLY A 664 -16.36 -21.45 -12.56
C GLY A 664 -17.09 -20.10 -12.43
N LYS A 665 -16.98 -19.41 -11.29
CA LYS A 665 -17.50 -18.03 -11.11
C LYS A 665 -16.43 -16.95 -11.27
N ILE A 666 -15.16 -17.35 -11.21
CA ILE A 666 -13.98 -16.53 -11.52
C ILE A 666 -13.34 -17.09 -12.79
N ASP A 667 -12.74 -16.23 -13.61
CA ASP A 667 -11.99 -16.68 -14.79
C ASP A 667 -10.87 -17.66 -14.39
N ALA A 668 -10.59 -18.60 -15.30
CA ALA A 668 -9.74 -19.75 -15.00
C ALA A 668 -8.32 -19.36 -14.57
N GLN A 669 -7.73 -18.32 -15.18
CA GLN A 669 -6.34 -17.94 -14.93
C GLN A 669 -6.16 -17.37 -13.52
N ARG A 670 -6.98 -16.38 -13.12
CA ARG A 670 -6.90 -15.80 -11.77
C ARG A 670 -7.38 -16.79 -10.71
N TYR A 671 -8.42 -17.57 -11.01
CA TYR A 671 -8.87 -18.64 -10.13
C TYR A 671 -7.73 -19.61 -9.78
N GLN A 672 -7.03 -20.11 -10.79
CA GLN A 672 -5.96 -21.09 -10.61
C GLN A 672 -4.77 -20.50 -9.85
N GLN A 673 -4.31 -19.30 -10.21
CA GLN A 673 -3.19 -18.65 -9.50
C GLN A 673 -3.49 -18.50 -8.00
N VAL A 674 -4.69 -18.00 -7.65
CA VAL A 674 -5.07 -17.83 -6.24
C VAL A 674 -5.19 -19.18 -5.54
N ALA A 675 -5.76 -20.20 -6.19
CA ALA A 675 -5.89 -21.54 -5.61
C ALA A 675 -4.51 -22.16 -5.30
N ASP A 676 -3.54 -22.00 -6.20
CA ASP A 676 -2.17 -22.48 -6.03
C ASP A 676 -1.44 -21.71 -4.94
N PHE A 677 -1.62 -20.38 -4.87
CA PHE A 677 -0.99 -19.55 -3.85
C PHE A 677 -1.57 -19.82 -2.46
N LEU A 678 -2.89 -20.00 -2.31
CA LEU A 678 -3.47 -20.44 -1.05
C LEU A 678 -2.97 -21.84 -0.64
N ALA A 679 -2.66 -22.73 -1.60
CA ALA A 679 -2.04 -24.02 -1.31
C ALA A 679 -0.58 -23.87 -0.84
N ILE A 680 0.18 -22.93 -1.40
CA ILE A 680 1.51 -22.54 -0.89
C ILE A 680 1.37 -22.01 0.54
N GLN A 681 0.48 -21.03 0.74
CA GLN A 681 0.23 -20.42 2.04
C GLN A 681 -0.15 -21.46 3.10
N GLN A 682 -0.97 -22.46 2.79
CA GLN A 682 -1.29 -23.51 3.75
C GLN A 682 -0.05 -24.31 4.17
N ARG A 683 0.80 -24.69 3.22
CA ARG A 683 2.04 -25.43 3.54
C ARG A 683 2.99 -24.60 4.38
N GLU A 684 3.12 -23.31 4.05
CA GLU A 684 3.98 -22.40 4.79
C GLU A 684 3.40 -22.04 6.16
N ALA A 685 2.08 -21.88 6.31
CA ALA A 685 1.42 -21.72 7.60
C ALA A 685 1.65 -22.94 8.50
N GLN A 686 1.55 -24.16 7.94
CA GLN A 686 1.89 -25.39 8.67
C GLN A 686 3.36 -25.39 9.11
N TRP A 687 4.28 -24.97 8.24
CA TRP A 687 5.70 -24.84 8.57
C TRP A 687 5.95 -23.84 9.70
N TRP A 688 5.36 -22.65 9.63
CA TRP A 688 5.41 -21.63 10.67
C TRP A 688 4.88 -22.16 12.02
N ARG A 689 3.73 -22.83 12.00
CA ARG A 689 3.11 -23.44 13.17
C ARG A 689 4.02 -24.51 13.79
N ASP A 690 4.50 -25.46 13.00
CA ASP A 690 5.30 -26.57 13.52
C ASP A 690 6.66 -26.12 14.06
N ALA A 691 7.36 -25.25 13.33
CA ALA A 691 8.66 -24.73 13.75
C ALA A 691 8.57 -23.92 15.04
N SER A 692 7.54 -23.08 15.16
CA SER A 692 7.32 -22.24 16.34
C SER A 692 6.93 -23.07 17.56
N ILE A 693 6.00 -24.01 17.42
CA ILE A 693 5.62 -24.92 18.51
C ILE A 693 6.80 -25.78 18.95
N ALA A 694 7.55 -26.37 18.01
CA ALA A 694 8.72 -27.18 18.34
C ALA A 694 9.76 -26.37 19.14
N TYR A 695 9.99 -25.11 18.76
CA TYR A 695 10.91 -24.22 19.45
C TYR A 695 10.42 -23.86 20.85
N PHE A 696 9.22 -23.28 20.98
CA PHE A 696 8.73 -22.85 22.29
C PHE A 696 8.46 -24.02 23.24
N GLN A 697 8.14 -25.21 22.73
CA GLN A 697 8.09 -26.43 23.52
C GLN A 697 9.46 -26.79 24.08
N SER A 698 10.51 -26.72 23.26
CA SER A 698 11.88 -27.04 23.70
C SER A 698 12.39 -26.10 24.80
N VAL A 699 11.94 -24.84 24.77
CA VAL A 699 12.31 -23.80 25.73
C VAL A 699 11.48 -23.90 27.01
N SER A 700 10.16 -24.03 26.89
CA SER A 700 9.25 -24.09 28.04
C SER A 700 9.29 -25.42 28.79
N GLY A 701 9.61 -26.53 28.09
CA GLY A 701 9.52 -27.88 28.63
C GLY A 701 8.09 -28.39 28.85
N ARG A 702 7.08 -27.70 28.28
CA ARG A 702 5.66 -28.03 28.51
C ARG A 702 5.15 -29.12 27.56
N PRO A 703 4.27 -30.02 28.04
CA PRO A 703 3.59 -30.97 27.17
C PRO A 703 2.64 -30.22 26.22
N LEU A 704 2.38 -30.78 25.04
CA LEU A 704 1.34 -30.24 24.17
C LEU A 704 -0.04 -30.40 24.83
N PRO A 705 -0.96 -29.43 24.64
CA PRO A 705 -2.34 -29.58 25.08
C PRO A 705 -3.00 -30.82 24.45
N ALA A 706 -3.97 -31.40 25.16
CA ALA A 706 -4.68 -32.59 24.68
C ALA A 706 -5.39 -32.31 23.34
N GLY A 707 -5.25 -33.25 22.39
CA GLY A 707 -5.88 -33.16 21.07
C GLY A 707 -5.08 -32.38 20.01
N ILE A 708 -3.96 -31.75 20.39
CA ILE A 708 -3.09 -31.04 19.45
C ILE A 708 -2.15 -32.03 18.77
N SER A 709 -2.06 -31.97 17.44
CA SER A 709 -1.08 -32.76 16.69
C SER A 709 0.34 -32.25 16.95
N PRO A 710 1.32 -33.14 17.21
CA PRO A 710 2.70 -32.72 17.37
C PRO A 710 3.27 -32.15 16.06
N PRO A 711 4.31 -31.28 16.12
CA PRO A 711 5.08 -30.91 14.94
C PRO A 711 5.51 -32.15 14.15
N ALA A 712 5.44 -32.09 12.82
CA ALA A 712 5.74 -33.24 11.97
C ALA A 712 7.21 -33.71 12.06
N HIS A 713 8.11 -32.79 12.43
CA HIS A 713 9.56 -33.05 12.56
C HIS A 713 10.10 -32.48 13.89
N PRO A 714 11.26 -32.96 14.37
CA PRO A 714 11.93 -32.37 15.55
C PRO A 714 12.47 -30.96 15.24
N LEU A 715 12.70 -30.14 16.28
CA LEU A 715 13.24 -28.77 16.13
C LEU A 715 14.50 -28.70 15.26
N ALA A 716 15.43 -29.65 15.42
CA ALA A 716 16.68 -29.68 14.65
C ALA A 716 16.47 -29.78 13.13
N TYR A 717 15.35 -30.36 12.67
CA TYR A 717 14.99 -30.38 11.26
C TYR A 717 14.69 -28.96 10.76
N TYR A 718 13.85 -28.21 11.48
CA TYR A 718 13.48 -26.85 11.10
C TYR A 718 14.67 -25.89 11.16
N GLN A 719 15.55 -26.05 12.16
CA GLN A 719 16.79 -25.27 12.30
C GLN A 719 17.78 -25.52 11.15
N ALA A 720 17.73 -26.67 10.50
CA ALA A 720 18.62 -27.02 9.41
C ALA A 720 18.17 -26.49 8.04
N LEU A 721 16.95 -25.95 7.93
CA LEU A 721 16.43 -25.38 6.67
C LEU A 721 17.18 -24.09 6.32
N THR A 722 17.54 -23.93 5.05
CA THR A 722 18.26 -22.74 4.55
C THR A 722 17.66 -22.21 3.25
N PHE A 723 17.62 -20.89 3.11
CA PHE A 723 16.96 -20.20 1.99
C PHE A 723 17.84 -19.08 1.40
N PRO A 724 19.00 -19.42 0.79
CA PRO A 724 19.95 -18.42 0.30
C PRO A 724 19.38 -17.53 -0.82
N TYR A 725 18.36 -18.00 -1.53
CA TYR A 725 17.74 -17.29 -2.67
C TYR A 725 16.28 -16.93 -2.39
N ALA A 726 15.92 -16.69 -1.13
CA ALA A 726 14.60 -16.20 -0.79
C ALA A 726 14.31 -14.85 -1.51
N PRO A 727 13.10 -14.65 -2.07
CA PRO A 727 12.74 -13.45 -2.82
C PRO A 727 12.96 -12.14 -2.05
N GLY A 728 13.20 -11.04 -2.77
CA GLY A 728 13.26 -9.69 -2.21
C GLY A 728 14.47 -9.40 -1.32
N ASN A 729 15.45 -10.31 -1.21
CA ASN A 729 16.70 -10.07 -0.50
C ASN A 729 17.80 -9.67 -1.51
N PRO A 730 18.33 -8.43 -1.45
CA PRO A 730 19.31 -7.94 -2.43
C PRO A 730 20.76 -8.40 -2.19
N LYS A 731 20.98 -9.40 -1.34
CA LYS A 731 22.31 -9.89 -0.96
C LYS A 731 22.68 -11.17 -1.69
#